data_AF-A0AAD8XWF9-F1
#
_entry.id   AF-A0AAD8XWF9-F1
#
_cell.length_a   1.000
_cell.length_b   1.000
_cell.length_c   1.000
_cell.angle_alpha   90.00
_cell.angle_beta   90.00
_cell.angle_gamma   90.00
#
_symmetry.space_group_name_H-M   'P 1'
#
loop_
_entity.id
_entity.type
_entity.pdbx_description
1 polymer ?
#
loop_
_entity_poly.entity_id
_entity_poly.type
_entity_poly.pdbx_seq_one_letter_code
_entity_poly.pdbx_strand_id
1 'polypeptide(L)'
;MSIWELSAQRHTTWAQLAMHADDQLRQRQSWALSQIISVGLPGSGTANEVNEPYPSFYDQYVRNGFGSYRNLLKDISFNKIMSEWLSFLDNKSLQYNINKGSIMYADENFAREIMQLFSIGLFMLNKDGSKVLDEDGKPVETYTIDDIMSYATAWTGFEERDARGGASAGDRNVDRSLDPLYINPESRDHFPKSNLYGGFIGDQVALCNDLPDRAFLRKGATYKILGSDPTPTLLSSEVAVEMNPDRPKMELLPSSPLFNRLCSPDSNGDCTFPSKVVLEDNLFYDDAAKLGLEYKVETLRTVEMKAGMSHPMYYEYVRQPCVEHSFYSDAKKVIQGQVSGDAVQDNVMCADPTLPVATSMCLEPDSEQSVGGTVHCNYMGERMTYNSAIETCAAKGLELGEPWLFRNYPHESGPCAKGASFTDFRSWTDSTCQVKVKVSFDAGKVAIVHSPSPDHGGMTNTEPSVSEASLNFFKTPWTNGHFPSLNDCLSIGSCHVHDDESCICDTEVAVNDVFTSSSEISSIADLKAALHIGAADPQSFEDGHFTNIGSCEVDGLAVYSTGGDCTSFDSDTIFSFEWKSKPLFLKNIKSEVHISGSSFVFRNPVQFISVVQTEARDAYHETDEVLDSLFYHPSHPPYLAMVLAQRFGLSNASPSLIERAVTAYEAGSYESNNLQFGSGKYGDLGSLIAVILLDPESREAVLDADQSHGHAKAPLDKVISVFRSMGLKFESPLVMPTLLDSYDTIGQGSYESPSVFNFYLVEFAHPGAVQDASLTSPETSLYQSYRLLYLLDALSTTVKFGVNDCPRVPTFEGWKISSPFQCSTVEGNTNFSPARFSYWPSSVESVQSIVSELSLLLTSSRMTTSNEALITSLVQPIFDTGDISKAIRAAQQYILTTPEAHTTGIARISGNERQITGYESKPRGAYKALVFLNFA
;
A
#
# COMPACT_ATOMS: atom_id res chain seq x y z
N MET A 1 -29.04 -13.23 -14.51
CA MET A 1 -28.73 -11.88 -14.97
C MET A 1 -27.73 -11.99 -16.10
N SER A 2 -27.88 -11.23 -17.18
CA SER A 2 -26.81 -11.10 -18.18
C SER A 2 -25.64 -10.30 -17.61
N ILE A 3 -24.42 -10.48 -18.15
CA ILE A 3 -23.22 -9.67 -17.81
C ILE A 3 -23.52 -8.15 -17.91
N TRP A 4 -24.45 -7.77 -18.79
CA TRP A 4 -24.90 -6.39 -19.02
C TRP A 4 -25.82 -5.84 -17.92
N GLU A 5 -26.75 -6.67 -17.41
CA GLU A 5 -27.58 -6.30 -16.26
C GLU A 5 -26.74 -6.13 -15.00
N LEU A 6 -25.62 -6.86 -14.92
CA LEU A 6 -24.64 -6.68 -13.88
C LEU A 6 -23.94 -5.32 -14.06
N SER A 7 -23.23 -5.08 -15.16
CA SER A 7 -22.57 -3.78 -15.44
C SER A 7 -23.44 -2.56 -15.12
N ALA A 8 -24.74 -2.61 -15.47
CA ALA A 8 -25.67 -1.53 -15.21
C ALA A 8 -25.85 -1.17 -13.71
N GLN A 9 -25.80 -2.15 -12.81
CA GLN A 9 -26.01 -1.94 -11.38
C GLN A 9 -24.88 -1.13 -10.73
N ARG A 10 -23.61 -1.36 -11.08
CA ARG A 10 -22.49 -0.62 -10.46
C ARG A 10 -22.53 0.89 -10.77
N HIS A 11 -22.80 1.25 -12.02
CA HIS A 11 -22.93 2.66 -12.44
C HIS A 11 -24.15 3.31 -11.77
N THR A 12 -25.23 2.54 -11.62
CA THR A 12 -26.45 2.98 -10.91
C THR A 12 -26.18 3.26 -9.44
N THR A 13 -25.49 2.36 -8.73
CA THR A 13 -25.12 2.53 -7.32
C THR A 13 -24.25 3.77 -7.13
N TRP A 14 -23.23 3.95 -7.97
CA TRP A 14 -22.38 5.14 -7.91
C TRP A 14 -23.19 6.43 -8.17
N ALA A 15 -24.03 6.44 -9.20
CA ALA A 15 -24.86 7.59 -9.54
C ALA A 15 -25.81 7.97 -8.40
N GLN A 16 -26.41 6.98 -7.71
CA GLN A 16 -27.25 7.22 -6.53
C GLN A 16 -26.49 7.93 -5.41
N LEU A 17 -25.29 7.45 -5.09
CA LEU A 17 -24.47 8.05 -4.04
C LEU A 17 -24.06 9.48 -4.42
N ALA A 18 -23.58 9.69 -5.65
CA ALA A 18 -23.22 11.01 -6.16
C ALA A 18 -24.41 12.01 -6.17
N MET A 19 -25.62 11.53 -6.42
CA MET A 19 -26.82 12.36 -6.51
C MET A 19 -27.52 12.61 -5.18
N HIS A 20 -27.54 11.62 -4.27
CA HIS A 20 -28.47 11.62 -3.14
C HIS A 20 -27.86 11.28 -1.78
N ALA A 21 -26.59 10.88 -1.68
CA ALA A 21 -25.98 10.62 -0.38
C ALA A 21 -25.97 11.88 0.51
N ASP A 22 -26.12 11.71 1.82
CA ASP A 22 -26.09 12.83 2.77
C ASP A 22 -24.67 13.44 2.89
N ASP A 23 -23.63 12.65 2.64
CA ASP A 23 -22.22 12.98 2.84
C ASP A 23 -21.50 13.41 1.54
N GLN A 24 -22.08 14.38 0.84
CA GLN A 24 -21.65 14.79 -0.51
C GLN A 24 -20.17 15.16 -0.66
N LEU A 25 -19.57 15.80 0.35
CA LEU A 25 -18.14 16.10 0.31
C LEU A 25 -17.29 14.82 0.31
N ARG A 26 -17.70 13.79 1.07
CA ARG A 26 -17.02 12.49 1.07
C ARG A 26 -17.12 11.82 -0.30
N GLN A 27 -18.29 11.85 -0.92
CA GLN A 27 -18.49 11.30 -2.27
C GLN A 27 -17.63 12.04 -3.30
N ARG A 28 -17.57 13.37 -3.21
CA ARG A 28 -16.70 14.19 -4.07
C ARG A 28 -15.22 13.86 -3.87
N GLN A 29 -14.78 13.72 -2.61
CA GLN A 29 -13.40 13.34 -2.30
C GLN A 29 -13.08 11.92 -2.77
N SER A 30 -14.00 10.98 -2.61
CA SER A 30 -13.85 9.60 -3.08
C SER A 30 -13.69 9.54 -4.59
N TRP A 31 -14.46 10.37 -5.32
CA TRP A 31 -14.32 10.54 -6.77
C TRP A 31 -12.99 11.22 -7.17
N ALA A 32 -12.46 12.12 -6.34
CA ALA A 32 -11.13 12.68 -6.57
C ALA A 32 -10.04 11.60 -6.37
N LEU A 33 -10.14 10.80 -5.30
CA LEU A 33 -9.19 9.72 -5.00
C LEU A 33 -9.21 8.60 -6.05
N SER A 34 -10.39 8.21 -6.55
CA SER A 34 -10.52 7.24 -7.65
C SER A 34 -9.91 7.74 -8.97
N GLN A 35 -9.61 9.04 -9.05
CA GLN A 35 -8.92 9.64 -10.18
C GLN A 35 -7.40 9.81 -9.98
N ILE A 36 -6.90 9.50 -8.78
CA ILE A 36 -5.47 9.43 -8.46
C ILE A 36 -5.03 7.98 -8.55
N ILE A 37 -5.67 7.13 -7.75
CA ILE A 37 -5.51 5.67 -7.81
C ILE A 37 -6.61 5.17 -8.74
N SER A 38 -6.29 4.98 -10.02
CA SER A 38 -7.30 4.62 -11.02
C SER A 38 -7.38 3.11 -11.23
N VAL A 39 -8.61 2.60 -11.36
CA VAL A 39 -8.91 1.25 -11.88
C VAL A 39 -9.94 1.39 -12.99
N GLY A 40 -9.73 0.65 -14.07
CA GLY A 40 -10.65 0.56 -15.20
C GLY A 40 -11.30 -0.81 -15.29
N LEU A 41 -12.17 -0.99 -16.28
CA LEU A 41 -12.66 -2.31 -16.67
C LEU A 41 -11.54 -3.03 -17.45
N PRO A 42 -11.02 -4.17 -16.97
CA PRO A 42 -10.02 -4.94 -17.71
C PRO A 42 -10.60 -5.37 -19.06
N GLY A 43 -9.77 -5.27 -20.10
CA GLY A 43 -10.11 -5.78 -21.43
C GLY A 43 -10.37 -7.30 -21.50
N SER A 44 -10.00 -8.05 -20.46
CA SER A 44 -10.31 -9.47 -20.32
C SER A 44 -9.91 -9.97 -18.92
N GLY A 45 -10.86 -10.23 -18.03
CA GLY A 45 -10.63 -10.80 -16.70
C GLY A 45 -11.94 -11.14 -16.00
N THR A 46 -11.90 -12.08 -15.05
CA THR A 46 -13.07 -12.61 -14.31
C THR A 46 -13.91 -11.52 -13.61
N ALA A 47 -13.32 -10.36 -13.33
CA ALA A 47 -14.02 -9.18 -12.80
C ALA A 47 -15.11 -8.60 -13.74
N ASN A 48 -15.11 -8.93 -15.04
CA ASN A 48 -16.19 -8.52 -15.95
C ASN A 48 -17.49 -9.31 -15.73
N GLU A 49 -17.44 -10.44 -15.01
CA GLU A 49 -18.58 -11.32 -14.78
C GLU A 49 -19.26 -11.09 -13.41
N VAL A 50 -18.64 -10.30 -12.51
CA VAL A 50 -19.16 -10.08 -11.15
C VAL A 50 -19.16 -8.59 -10.78
N ASN A 51 -20.29 -8.13 -10.23
CA ASN A 51 -20.53 -6.71 -9.95
C ASN A 51 -19.93 -6.19 -8.67
N GLU A 52 -20.05 -6.97 -7.61
CA GLU A 52 -19.79 -6.54 -6.23
C GLU A 52 -18.35 -6.05 -5.98
N PRO A 53 -17.31 -6.54 -6.70
CA PRO A 53 -15.93 -6.10 -6.50
C PRO A 53 -15.68 -4.60 -6.76
N TYR A 54 -16.27 -4.01 -7.81
CA TYR A 54 -16.01 -2.60 -8.15
C TYR A 54 -16.62 -1.61 -7.14
N PRO A 55 -17.90 -1.76 -6.72
CA PRO A 55 -18.43 -0.98 -5.61
C PRO A 55 -17.65 -1.23 -4.31
N SER A 56 -17.27 -2.48 -4.01
CA SER A 56 -16.45 -2.79 -2.81
C SER A 56 -15.09 -2.10 -2.84
N PHE A 57 -14.47 -2.01 -4.02
CA PHE A 57 -13.24 -1.24 -4.23
C PHE A 57 -13.50 0.27 -4.05
N TYR A 58 -14.60 0.80 -4.59
CA TYR A 58 -14.95 2.21 -4.40
C TYR A 58 -15.23 2.57 -2.94
N ASP A 59 -15.82 1.66 -2.18
CA ASP A 59 -16.05 1.82 -0.74
C ASP A 59 -14.75 2.02 0.04
N GLN A 60 -13.59 1.53 -0.47
CA GLN A 60 -12.28 1.82 0.14
C GLN A 60 -11.94 3.32 0.06
N TYR A 61 -12.29 4.02 -1.03
CA TYR A 61 -12.14 5.47 -1.14
C TYR A 61 -13.08 6.20 -0.20
N VAL A 62 -14.34 5.76 -0.11
CA VAL A 62 -15.35 6.37 0.77
C VAL A 62 -14.95 6.24 2.24
N ARG A 63 -14.54 5.03 2.66
CA ARG A 63 -14.09 4.74 4.02
C ARG A 63 -12.88 5.59 4.41
N ASN A 64 -11.90 5.71 3.51
CA ASN A 64 -10.67 6.47 3.75
C ASN A 64 -10.77 7.95 3.36
N GLY A 65 -11.93 8.43 2.91
CA GLY A 65 -12.09 9.76 2.30
C GLY A 65 -11.47 10.90 3.10
N PHE A 66 -11.67 10.96 4.42
CA PHE A 66 -11.03 11.95 5.31
C PHE A 66 -10.06 11.30 6.32
N GLY A 67 -9.64 10.07 6.05
CA GLY A 67 -8.74 9.30 6.93
C GLY A 67 -7.28 9.51 6.59
N SER A 68 -6.46 8.51 6.91
CA SER A 68 -5.05 8.49 6.53
C SER A 68 -4.88 7.98 5.09
N TYR A 69 -4.12 8.71 4.28
CA TYR A 69 -3.77 8.25 2.93
C TYR A 69 -2.98 6.93 2.94
N ARG A 70 -2.19 6.70 4.01
CA ARG A 70 -1.54 5.41 4.24
C ARG A 70 -2.55 4.27 4.18
N ASN A 71 -3.62 4.35 4.99
CA ASN A 71 -4.59 3.26 5.07
C ASN A 71 -5.24 2.99 3.72
N LEU A 72 -5.48 4.04 2.92
CA LEU A 72 -5.94 3.87 1.56
C LEU A 72 -4.93 3.09 0.70
N LEU A 73 -3.63 3.47 0.72
CA LEU A 73 -2.58 2.74 -0.01
C LEU A 73 -2.52 1.27 0.40
N LYS A 74 -2.67 0.96 1.70
CA LYS A 74 -2.71 -0.43 2.17
C LYS A 74 -3.96 -1.17 1.67
N ASP A 75 -5.14 -0.58 1.82
CA ASP A 75 -6.41 -1.21 1.43
C ASP A 75 -6.45 -1.54 -0.08
N ILE A 76 -5.89 -0.68 -0.93
CA ILE A 76 -5.83 -0.92 -2.39
C ILE A 76 -4.78 -1.98 -2.75
N SER A 77 -3.64 -2.03 -2.05
CA SER A 77 -2.56 -2.99 -2.33
C SER A 77 -2.98 -4.43 -2.03
N PHE A 78 -3.90 -4.63 -1.08
CA PHE A 78 -4.46 -5.94 -0.77
C PHE A 78 -5.75 -6.24 -1.54
N ASN A 79 -6.16 -5.39 -2.48
CA ASN A 79 -7.37 -5.59 -3.26
C ASN A 79 -7.10 -6.37 -4.56
N LYS A 80 -7.95 -7.37 -4.84
CA LYS A 80 -7.84 -8.19 -6.04
C LYS A 80 -7.91 -7.38 -7.34
N ILE A 81 -8.84 -6.42 -7.48
CA ILE A 81 -8.98 -5.63 -8.71
C ILE A 81 -7.68 -4.91 -9.02
N MET A 82 -7.07 -4.30 -8.01
CA MET A 82 -5.80 -3.60 -8.17
C MET A 82 -4.69 -4.57 -8.59
N SER A 83 -4.66 -5.77 -8.02
CA SER A 83 -3.66 -6.80 -8.36
C SER A 83 -3.77 -7.34 -9.77
N GLU A 84 -4.98 -7.48 -10.29
CA GLU A 84 -5.20 -7.84 -11.70
C GLU A 84 -4.87 -6.63 -12.61
N TRP A 85 -5.26 -5.43 -12.20
CA TRP A 85 -5.08 -4.19 -12.97
C TRP A 85 -3.60 -3.84 -13.21
N LEU A 86 -2.74 -4.08 -12.22
CA LEU A 86 -1.31 -3.82 -12.27
C LEU A 86 -0.45 -5.10 -12.20
N SER A 87 -1.06 -6.22 -12.61
CA SER A 87 -0.40 -7.51 -12.87
C SER A 87 0.51 -8.06 -11.77
N PHE A 88 0.22 -7.78 -10.50
CA PHE A 88 0.97 -8.35 -9.36
C PHE A 88 0.26 -9.52 -8.65
N LEU A 89 -0.95 -9.89 -9.08
CA LEU A 89 -1.59 -11.14 -8.65
C LEU A 89 -0.75 -12.34 -9.10
N ASP A 90 -0.48 -13.26 -8.19
CA ASP A 90 0.37 -14.44 -8.41
C ASP A 90 1.80 -14.12 -8.90
N ASN A 91 2.27 -12.88 -8.72
CA ASN A 91 3.65 -12.49 -9.02
C ASN A 91 4.61 -13.26 -8.11
N LYS A 92 5.64 -13.90 -8.68
CA LYS A 92 6.56 -14.79 -7.96
C LYS A 92 7.98 -14.23 -7.93
N SER A 93 8.68 -14.47 -6.84
CA SER A 93 10.10 -14.10 -6.71
C SER A 93 10.98 -14.84 -7.72
N LEU A 94 12.14 -14.25 -8.03
CA LEU A 94 13.14 -14.86 -8.90
C LEU A 94 13.51 -16.26 -8.40
N GLN A 95 13.73 -16.38 -7.08
CA GLN A 95 14.08 -17.65 -6.46
C GLN A 95 12.99 -18.71 -6.65
N TYR A 96 11.73 -18.35 -6.44
CA TYR A 96 10.62 -19.28 -6.63
C TYR A 96 10.59 -19.81 -8.06
N ASN A 97 10.76 -18.93 -9.06
CA ASN A 97 10.78 -19.32 -10.47
C ASN A 97 11.97 -20.23 -10.80
N ILE A 98 13.17 -19.92 -10.29
CA ILE A 98 14.38 -20.75 -10.48
C ILE A 98 14.14 -22.17 -9.96
N ASN A 99 13.52 -22.30 -8.78
CA ASN A 99 13.17 -23.59 -8.19
C ASN A 99 12.13 -24.37 -9.04
N LYS A 100 11.38 -23.70 -9.92
CA LYS A 100 10.46 -24.32 -10.89
C LYS A 100 11.07 -24.49 -12.29
N GLY A 101 12.35 -24.15 -12.48
CA GLY A 101 13.08 -24.32 -13.72
C GLY A 101 12.91 -23.17 -14.73
N SER A 102 12.51 -21.97 -14.28
CA SER A 102 12.42 -20.77 -15.11
C SER A 102 13.17 -19.57 -14.50
N ILE A 103 13.73 -18.71 -15.34
CA ILE A 103 14.32 -17.44 -14.90
C ILE A 103 13.32 -16.33 -15.25
N MET A 104 12.55 -15.90 -14.27
CA MET A 104 11.55 -14.83 -14.40
C MET A 104 11.68 -13.88 -13.21
N TYR A 105 11.83 -12.58 -13.50
CA TYR A 105 11.89 -11.51 -12.52
C TYR A 105 10.48 -11.06 -12.10
N ALA A 106 10.40 -10.36 -10.97
CA ALA A 106 9.15 -9.81 -10.48
C ALA A 106 8.56 -8.76 -11.45
N ASP A 107 7.24 -8.75 -11.60
CA ASP A 107 6.53 -7.71 -12.37
C ASP A 107 6.70 -6.33 -11.70
N GLU A 108 7.12 -5.33 -12.49
CA GLU A 108 7.43 -3.98 -12.03
C GLU A 108 6.25 -3.00 -12.09
N ASN A 109 5.14 -3.36 -12.75
CA ASN A 109 4.05 -2.43 -13.05
C ASN A 109 3.49 -1.80 -11.78
N PHE A 110 3.11 -2.62 -10.80
CA PHE A 110 2.58 -2.08 -9.54
C PHE A 110 3.59 -1.24 -8.76
N ALA A 111 4.85 -1.69 -8.68
CA ALA A 111 5.92 -0.93 -8.01
C ALA A 111 6.13 0.44 -8.65
N ARG A 112 6.14 0.50 -9.97
CA ARG A 112 6.28 1.74 -10.73
C ARG A 112 5.10 2.68 -10.51
N GLU A 113 3.88 2.18 -10.65
CA GLU A 113 2.68 3.03 -10.56
C GLU A 113 2.40 3.51 -9.13
N ILE A 114 2.62 2.66 -8.12
CA ILE A 114 2.43 3.07 -6.72
C ILE A 114 3.40 4.19 -6.32
N MET A 115 4.63 4.18 -6.85
CA MET A 115 5.60 5.26 -6.66
C MET A 115 5.23 6.50 -7.48
N GLN A 116 5.14 6.37 -8.80
CA GLN A 116 5.10 7.53 -9.69
C GLN A 116 3.73 8.20 -9.81
N LEU A 117 2.63 7.42 -9.77
CA LEU A 117 1.27 7.93 -9.98
C LEU A 117 0.47 8.05 -8.68
N PHE A 118 0.72 7.16 -7.71
CA PHE A 118 -0.12 7.11 -6.51
C PHE A 118 0.51 7.79 -5.29
N SER A 119 1.83 8.03 -5.25
CA SER A 119 2.46 8.54 -4.02
C SER A 119 3.40 9.72 -4.21
N ILE A 120 4.55 9.55 -4.87
CA ILE A 120 5.69 10.47 -4.77
C ILE A 120 5.98 11.27 -6.05
N GLY A 121 5.40 10.89 -7.19
CA GLY A 121 5.67 11.54 -8.46
C GLY A 121 7.04 11.17 -9.05
N LEU A 122 7.36 11.74 -10.21
CA LEU A 122 8.62 11.50 -10.95
C LEU A 122 9.81 12.32 -10.41
N PHE A 123 9.55 13.48 -9.82
CA PHE A 123 10.57 14.44 -9.42
C PHE A 123 10.43 14.86 -7.97
N MET A 124 11.55 15.09 -7.30
CA MET A 124 11.59 15.59 -5.94
C MET A 124 10.93 16.97 -5.86
N LEU A 125 10.08 17.17 -4.85
CA LEU A 125 9.31 18.39 -4.66
C LEU A 125 9.65 19.08 -3.34
N ASN A 126 9.73 20.41 -3.37
CA ASN A 126 9.68 21.25 -2.19
C ASN A 126 8.25 21.27 -1.60
N LYS A 127 8.10 21.75 -0.36
CA LYS A 127 6.77 21.86 0.28
C LYS A 127 5.79 22.74 -0.50
N ASP A 128 6.29 23.70 -1.26
CA ASP A 128 5.49 24.60 -2.10
C ASP A 128 5.12 23.97 -3.47
N GLY A 129 5.50 22.72 -3.73
CA GLY A 129 5.25 22.02 -5.00
C GLY A 129 6.24 22.34 -6.12
N SER A 130 7.22 23.22 -5.89
CA SER A 130 8.28 23.46 -6.87
C SER A 130 9.25 22.27 -6.93
N LYS A 131 9.83 22.02 -8.10
CA LYS A 131 10.79 20.92 -8.29
C LYS A 131 12.11 21.25 -7.60
N VAL A 132 12.68 20.28 -6.89
CA VAL A 132 14.06 20.34 -6.41
C VAL A 132 14.99 20.20 -7.61
N LEU A 133 15.95 21.11 -7.75
CA LEU A 133 16.90 21.15 -8.85
C LEU A 133 18.30 20.75 -8.36
N ASP A 134 19.04 20.02 -9.20
CA ASP A 134 20.45 19.71 -8.99
C ASP A 134 21.37 20.91 -9.29
N GLU A 135 22.68 20.72 -9.16
CA GLU A 135 23.70 21.76 -9.44
C GLU A 135 23.68 22.26 -10.90
N ASP A 136 23.18 21.43 -11.83
CA ASP A 136 23.03 21.74 -13.26
C ASP A 136 21.67 22.40 -13.59
N GLY A 137 20.81 22.60 -12.59
CA GLY A 137 19.47 23.16 -12.75
C GLY A 137 18.45 22.18 -13.32
N LYS A 138 18.72 20.87 -13.30
CA LYS A 138 17.77 19.83 -13.73
C LYS A 138 16.97 19.31 -12.54
N PRO A 139 15.70 18.93 -12.74
CA PRO A 139 14.91 18.29 -11.69
C PRO A 139 15.53 16.99 -11.21
N VAL A 140 15.60 16.80 -9.89
CA VAL A 140 16.06 15.57 -9.26
C VAL A 140 14.95 14.51 -9.34
N GLU A 141 15.25 13.33 -9.85
CA GLU A 141 14.32 12.20 -9.90
C GLU A 141 14.07 11.62 -8.50
N THR A 142 12.85 11.14 -8.23
CA THR A 142 12.48 10.54 -6.94
C THR A 142 12.99 9.11 -6.75
N TYR A 143 13.25 8.40 -7.84
CA TYR A 143 13.68 7.01 -7.86
C TYR A 143 14.43 6.69 -9.15
N THR A 144 15.16 5.57 -9.14
CA THR A 144 15.86 5.01 -10.30
C THR A 144 15.21 3.71 -10.77
N ILE A 145 15.65 3.17 -11.91
CA ILE A 145 15.19 1.86 -12.38
C ILE A 145 15.55 0.73 -11.41
N ASP A 146 16.70 0.81 -10.73
CA ASP A 146 17.09 -0.17 -9.72
C ASP A 146 16.13 -0.15 -8.51
N ASP A 147 15.62 1.02 -8.14
CA ASP A 147 14.65 1.15 -7.05
C ASP A 147 13.31 0.51 -7.44
N ILE A 148 12.87 0.66 -8.69
CA ILE A 148 11.66 -0.01 -9.21
C ILE A 148 11.83 -1.53 -9.15
N MET A 149 12.94 -2.06 -9.65
CA MET A 149 13.22 -3.49 -9.60
C MET A 149 13.27 -4.01 -8.16
N SER A 150 13.87 -3.25 -7.23
CA SER A 150 13.92 -3.65 -5.82
C SER A 150 12.53 -3.63 -5.18
N TYR A 151 11.74 -2.58 -5.37
CA TYR A 151 10.37 -2.49 -4.85
C TYR A 151 9.45 -3.54 -5.47
N ALA A 152 9.65 -3.93 -6.74
CA ALA A 152 8.90 -4.99 -7.40
C ALA A 152 9.00 -6.33 -6.66
N THR A 153 10.18 -6.65 -6.10
CA THR A 153 10.35 -7.87 -5.30
C THR A 153 9.46 -7.87 -4.05
N ALA A 154 9.15 -6.69 -3.49
CA ALA A 154 8.25 -6.53 -2.36
C ALA A 154 6.75 -6.58 -2.73
N TRP A 155 6.42 -6.89 -3.97
CA TRP A 155 5.04 -7.18 -4.44
C TRP A 155 4.89 -8.60 -4.96
N THR A 156 5.86 -9.47 -4.69
CA THR A 156 5.77 -10.91 -4.95
C THR A 156 5.01 -11.63 -3.83
N GLY A 157 4.41 -12.77 -4.15
CA GLY A 157 3.69 -13.64 -3.22
C GLY A 157 2.24 -13.26 -2.95
N PHE A 158 1.67 -12.24 -3.58
CA PHE A 158 0.26 -11.89 -3.42
C PHE A 158 -0.66 -12.89 -4.13
N GLU A 159 -1.53 -13.55 -3.39
CA GLU A 159 -2.40 -14.63 -3.87
C GLU A 159 -3.84 -14.50 -3.34
N GLU A 160 -4.80 -15.16 -4.01
CA GLU A 160 -6.18 -15.25 -3.55
C GLU A 160 -6.35 -16.21 -2.37
N ARG A 161 -7.15 -15.83 -1.37
CA ARG A 161 -7.46 -16.74 -0.26
C ARG A 161 -8.31 -17.93 -0.69
N ASP A 162 -8.16 -19.05 0.03
CA ASP A 162 -9.09 -20.16 -0.03
C ASP A 162 -10.50 -19.73 0.40
N ALA A 163 -11.51 -20.38 -0.19
CA ALA A 163 -12.91 -20.08 0.09
C ALA A 163 -13.26 -20.34 1.56
N ARG A 164 -13.94 -19.38 2.21
CA ARG A 164 -14.32 -19.48 3.63
C ARG A 164 -15.17 -20.75 3.87
N GLY A 165 -14.68 -21.65 4.72
CA GLY A 165 -15.39 -22.86 5.13
C GLY A 165 -16.60 -22.51 5.99
N GLY A 166 -17.83 -22.76 5.51
CA GLY A 166 -19.05 -22.59 6.31
C GLY A 166 -20.35 -22.48 5.52
N ALA A 167 -20.31 -22.03 4.27
CA ALA A 167 -21.50 -22.01 3.40
C ALA A 167 -21.23 -22.45 1.95
N SER A 168 -19.96 -22.64 1.59
CA SER A 168 -19.58 -22.66 0.16
C SER A 168 -18.48 -23.68 -0.18
N ALA A 169 -18.06 -24.51 0.78
CA ALA A 169 -16.96 -25.48 0.60
C ALA A 169 -17.25 -26.59 -0.45
N GLY A 170 -18.50 -26.70 -0.91
CA GLY A 170 -18.90 -27.64 -1.97
C GLY A 170 -19.15 -27.00 -3.33
N ASP A 171 -19.20 -25.66 -3.42
CA ASP A 171 -19.57 -24.96 -4.65
C ASP A 171 -18.32 -24.30 -5.24
N ARG A 172 -17.89 -24.74 -6.43
CA ARG A 172 -16.70 -24.17 -7.12
C ARG A 172 -16.89 -22.71 -7.57
N ASN A 173 -18.04 -22.12 -7.26
CA ASN A 173 -18.48 -20.78 -7.65
C ASN A 173 -18.56 -19.80 -6.47
N VAL A 174 -17.82 -20.04 -5.38
CA VAL A 174 -17.67 -19.00 -4.33
C VAL A 174 -16.86 -17.86 -4.92
N ASP A 175 -17.49 -16.70 -5.05
CA ASP A 175 -16.80 -15.51 -5.51
C ASP A 175 -15.76 -15.08 -4.47
N ARG A 176 -14.47 -15.24 -4.82
CA ARG A 176 -13.32 -14.90 -3.99
C ARG A 176 -12.89 -13.44 -4.14
N SER A 177 -13.52 -12.72 -5.07
CA SER A 177 -13.05 -11.40 -5.50
C SER A 177 -13.25 -10.28 -4.48
N LEU A 178 -14.03 -10.52 -3.42
CA LEU A 178 -14.25 -9.58 -2.33
C LEU A 178 -13.25 -9.71 -1.18
N ASP A 179 -12.57 -10.85 -1.07
CA ASP A 179 -11.66 -11.11 0.04
C ASP A 179 -10.29 -10.44 -0.22
N PRO A 180 -9.69 -9.79 0.80
CA PRO A 180 -8.34 -9.27 0.67
C PRO A 180 -7.33 -10.37 0.34
N LEU A 181 -6.37 -10.06 -0.51
CA LEU A 181 -5.27 -10.95 -0.85
C LEU A 181 -4.50 -11.37 0.40
N TYR A 182 -3.84 -12.52 0.31
CA TYR A 182 -2.87 -12.94 1.30
C TYR A 182 -1.47 -13.04 0.67
N ILE A 183 -0.44 -13.01 1.51
CA ILE A 183 0.94 -13.14 1.04
C ILE A 183 1.41 -14.56 1.33
N ASN A 184 1.72 -15.31 0.28
CA ASN A 184 2.39 -16.59 0.35
C ASN A 184 3.90 -16.38 0.56
N PRO A 185 4.45 -16.77 1.73
CA PRO A 185 5.86 -16.54 2.05
C PRO A 185 6.83 -17.35 1.18
N GLU A 186 6.42 -18.47 0.59
CA GLU A 186 7.29 -19.26 -0.31
C GLU A 186 7.48 -18.56 -1.66
N SER A 187 6.44 -17.89 -2.14
CA SER A 187 6.43 -17.16 -3.41
C SER A 187 7.04 -15.76 -3.29
N ARG A 188 7.20 -15.28 -2.05
CA ARG A 188 7.74 -13.97 -1.70
C ARG A 188 9.26 -13.94 -1.89
N ASP A 189 9.82 -12.78 -2.23
CA ASP A 189 11.26 -12.56 -2.24
C ASP A 189 11.78 -12.36 -0.82
N HIS A 190 12.86 -13.05 -0.42
CA HIS A 190 13.35 -13.05 0.97
C HIS A 190 14.54 -12.11 1.21
N PHE A 191 15.13 -11.54 0.15
CA PHE A 191 16.41 -10.83 0.24
C PHE A 191 16.24 -9.35 0.63
N PRO A 192 17.32 -8.61 0.93
CA PRO A 192 17.22 -7.17 1.23
C PRO A 192 16.66 -6.35 0.08
N LYS A 193 15.78 -5.39 0.39
CA LYS A 193 15.22 -4.42 -0.56
C LYS A 193 15.85 -3.06 -0.32
N SER A 194 16.34 -2.38 -1.34
CA SER A 194 16.86 -1.03 -1.20
C SER A 194 15.72 -0.03 -0.99
N ASN A 195 15.93 0.96 -0.12
CA ASN A 195 15.00 2.08 0.03
C ASN A 195 15.39 3.26 -0.88
N LEU A 196 14.52 4.28 -0.96
CA LEU A 196 14.72 5.46 -1.81
C LEU A 196 15.81 6.43 -1.31
N TYR A 197 16.42 6.16 -0.15
CA TYR A 197 17.44 7.00 0.49
C TYR A 197 18.83 6.35 0.50
N GLY A 198 19.05 5.35 -0.35
CA GLY A 198 20.34 4.63 -0.42
C GLY A 198 20.57 3.63 0.71
N GLY A 199 19.52 3.32 1.49
CA GLY A 199 19.53 2.32 2.54
C GLY A 199 18.68 1.09 2.21
N PHE A 200 18.08 0.45 3.23
CA PHE A 200 17.21 -0.72 3.06
C PHE A 200 15.80 -0.49 3.60
N ILE A 201 14.82 -1.22 3.05
CA ILE A 201 13.50 -1.36 3.67
C ILE A 201 13.69 -2.09 5.00
N GLY A 202 13.25 -1.48 6.09
CA GLY A 202 13.50 -1.96 7.45
C GLY A 202 14.65 -1.26 8.19
N ASP A 203 15.35 -0.32 7.54
CA ASP A 203 16.17 0.65 8.29
C ASP A 203 15.29 1.32 9.37
N GLN A 204 15.84 1.52 10.57
CA GLN A 204 15.16 2.09 11.75
C GLN A 204 14.08 1.20 12.38
N VAL A 205 14.00 -0.07 11.97
CA VAL A 205 13.25 -1.12 12.66
C VAL A 205 14.20 -1.93 13.55
N ALA A 206 13.68 -2.42 14.68
CA ALA A 206 14.48 -3.17 15.66
C ALA A 206 15.02 -4.48 15.09
N LEU A 207 16.20 -4.90 15.53
CA LEU A 207 16.71 -6.23 15.19
C LEU A 207 15.92 -7.32 15.93
N CYS A 208 15.69 -8.46 15.28
CA CYS A 208 14.92 -9.55 15.88
C CYS A 208 15.61 -10.19 17.09
N ASN A 209 16.95 -10.14 17.17
CA ASN A 209 17.72 -10.63 18.33
C ASN A 209 17.79 -9.60 19.48
N ASP A 210 17.43 -8.34 19.21
CA ASP A 210 17.36 -7.26 20.21
C ASP A 210 15.96 -7.11 20.81
N LEU A 211 14.99 -7.92 20.38
CA LEU A 211 13.68 -7.94 21.01
C LEU A 211 13.81 -8.47 22.46
N PRO A 212 12.98 -7.97 23.39
CA PRO A 212 13.07 -8.39 24.78
C PRO A 212 12.84 -9.89 24.94
N ASP A 213 13.53 -10.50 25.90
CA ASP A 213 13.37 -11.92 26.23
C ASP A 213 11.90 -12.29 26.41
N ARG A 214 11.49 -13.34 25.70
CA ARG A 214 10.08 -13.79 25.62
C ARG A 214 9.16 -12.63 25.23
N ALA A 215 9.48 -11.93 24.14
CA ALA A 215 8.74 -10.77 23.62
C ALA A 215 7.22 -10.97 23.53
N PHE A 216 6.75 -12.21 23.38
CA PHE A 216 5.33 -12.56 23.39
C PHE A 216 4.61 -12.29 24.74
N LEU A 217 5.34 -12.13 25.84
CA LEU A 217 4.81 -11.75 27.16
C LEU A 217 4.97 -10.25 27.46
N ARG A 218 5.58 -9.49 26.55
CA ARG A 218 5.96 -8.11 26.77
C ARG A 218 4.93 -7.14 26.18
N LYS A 219 4.96 -5.91 26.66
CA LYS A 219 4.11 -4.82 26.18
C LYS A 219 4.21 -4.70 24.66
N GLY A 220 3.07 -4.62 24.00
CA GLY A 220 2.93 -4.54 22.55
C GLY A 220 2.90 -5.89 21.81
N ALA A 221 3.07 -7.02 22.51
CA ALA A 221 2.81 -8.34 21.94
C ALA A 221 1.36 -8.45 21.45
N THR A 222 1.17 -8.96 20.24
CA THR A 222 -0.16 -9.04 19.60
C THR A 222 -0.59 -10.48 19.39
N TYR A 223 -1.84 -10.79 19.69
CA TYR A 223 -2.46 -12.09 19.47
C TYR A 223 -3.71 -11.96 18.60
N LYS A 224 -3.87 -12.85 17.64
CA LYS A 224 -5.02 -12.92 16.74
C LYS A 224 -5.75 -14.25 16.92
N ILE A 225 -7.07 -14.21 17.02
CA ILE A 225 -7.85 -15.44 17.18
C ILE A 225 -7.85 -16.26 15.88
N LEU A 226 -7.70 -17.59 16.00
CA LEU A 226 -7.86 -18.55 14.92
C LEU A 226 -9.20 -19.29 14.99
N GLY A 227 -9.85 -19.28 16.15
CA GLY A 227 -11.09 -20.01 16.40
C GLY A 227 -10.81 -21.44 16.88
N SER A 228 -11.50 -22.41 16.33
CA SER A 228 -11.33 -23.85 16.66
C SER A 228 -10.23 -24.54 15.85
N ASP A 229 -9.71 -23.89 14.81
CA ASP A 229 -8.61 -24.40 14.00
C ASP A 229 -7.28 -23.90 14.60
N PRO A 230 -6.35 -24.79 14.96
CA PRO A 230 -5.06 -24.40 15.48
C PRO A 230 -4.04 -23.99 14.40
N THR A 231 -4.40 -24.09 13.11
CA THR A 231 -3.50 -23.81 11.99
C THR A 231 -3.23 -22.31 11.88
N PRO A 232 -1.97 -21.86 12.04
CA PRO A 232 -1.63 -20.44 11.94
C PRO A 232 -1.90 -19.89 10.53
N THR A 233 -2.26 -18.61 10.45
CA THR A 233 -2.56 -17.93 9.16
C THR A 233 -1.44 -17.00 8.71
N LEU A 234 -0.53 -16.64 9.61
CA LEU A 234 0.57 -15.70 9.39
C LEU A 234 1.94 -16.37 9.59
N LEU A 235 1.99 -17.56 10.16
CA LEU A 235 3.20 -18.36 10.29
C LEU A 235 3.14 -19.52 9.32
N SER A 236 4.29 -19.92 8.77
CA SER A 236 4.37 -21.14 7.99
C SER A 236 3.92 -22.33 8.86
N SER A 237 2.84 -23.00 8.44
CA SER A 237 2.42 -24.26 9.03
C SER A 237 2.98 -25.38 8.17
N GLU A 238 4.26 -25.69 8.35
CA GLU A 238 4.92 -26.83 7.69
C GLU A 238 4.33 -28.18 8.14
N VAL A 239 3.48 -28.13 9.17
CA VAL A 239 2.72 -29.26 9.65
C VAL A 239 1.29 -28.80 9.83
N ALA A 240 0.33 -29.53 9.28
CA ALA A 240 -1.05 -29.39 9.72
C ALA A 240 -1.02 -29.50 11.25
N VAL A 241 -1.43 -28.44 11.95
CA VAL A 241 -1.52 -28.48 13.42
C VAL A 241 -2.58 -29.50 13.87
N GLU A 242 -3.22 -30.16 12.89
CA GLU A 242 -4.03 -31.36 13.00
C GLU A 242 -3.57 -32.32 14.10
N MET A 243 -4.43 -32.35 15.12
CA MET A 243 -5.17 -33.53 15.57
C MET A 243 -4.36 -34.75 16.04
N ASN A 244 -3.04 -34.69 16.15
CA ASN A 244 -2.28 -35.75 16.77
C ASN A 244 -2.25 -35.54 18.30
N PRO A 245 -3.03 -36.30 19.09
CA PRO A 245 -3.04 -36.16 20.54
C PRO A 245 -1.68 -36.52 21.17
N ASP A 246 -0.79 -37.19 20.44
CA ASP A 246 0.53 -37.59 20.93
C ASP A 246 1.57 -36.46 20.87
N ARG A 247 1.27 -35.31 20.26
CA ARG A 247 2.21 -34.21 20.13
C ARG A 247 2.05 -33.19 21.26
N PRO A 248 3.16 -32.67 21.83
CA PRO A 248 3.09 -31.63 22.85
C PRO A 248 2.43 -30.37 22.31
N LYS A 249 1.41 -29.87 23.01
CA LYS A 249 0.67 -28.65 22.65
C LYS A 249 1.06 -27.49 23.55
N MET A 250 1.02 -26.28 22.99
CA MET A 250 1.20 -25.05 23.75
C MET A 250 -0.10 -24.66 24.46
N GLU A 251 -0.44 -25.39 25.53
CA GLU A 251 -1.65 -25.16 26.31
C GLU A 251 -1.42 -24.11 27.40
N LEU A 252 -2.26 -23.08 27.42
CA LEU A 252 -2.25 -22.07 28.48
C LEU A 252 -3.08 -22.55 29.67
N LEU A 253 -2.45 -22.61 30.83
CA LEU A 253 -3.14 -22.94 32.08
C LEU A 253 -4.09 -21.80 32.49
N PRO A 254 -5.27 -22.08 33.08
CA PRO A 254 -6.17 -21.01 33.57
C PRO A 254 -5.54 -20.08 34.61
N SER A 255 -4.46 -20.51 35.28
CA SER A 255 -3.68 -19.69 36.21
C SER A 255 -2.68 -18.75 35.53
N SER A 256 -2.51 -18.84 34.21
CA SER A 256 -1.58 -18.03 33.44
C SER A 256 -2.07 -16.58 33.32
N PRO A 257 -1.21 -15.58 33.59
CA PRO A 257 -1.51 -14.18 33.27
C PRO A 257 -1.89 -13.98 31.80
N LEU A 258 -1.22 -14.69 30.88
CA LEU A 258 -1.54 -14.60 29.46
C LEU A 258 -2.92 -15.18 29.16
N PHE A 259 -3.29 -16.31 29.77
CA PHE A 259 -4.63 -16.88 29.64
C PHE A 259 -5.72 -15.87 30.03
N ASN A 260 -5.53 -15.17 31.16
CA ASN A 260 -6.50 -14.17 31.62
C ASN A 260 -6.66 -13.00 30.66
N ARG A 261 -5.56 -12.53 30.05
CA ARG A 261 -5.60 -11.45 29.05
C ARG A 261 -6.29 -11.89 27.75
N LEU A 262 -6.01 -13.09 27.26
CA LEU A 262 -6.64 -13.62 26.04
C LEU A 262 -8.11 -14.00 26.24
N CYS A 263 -8.47 -14.49 27.43
CA CYS A 263 -9.83 -14.82 27.80
C CYS A 263 -10.72 -13.57 27.82
N SER A 264 -10.19 -12.45 28.34
CA SER A 264 -10.90 -11.18 28.50
C SER A 264 -12.29 -11.40 29.12
N PRO A 265 -12.37 -11.88 30.38
CA PRO A 265 -13.62 -12.33 30.98
C PRO A 265 -14.64 -11.19 31.10
N ASP A 266 -15.92 -11.50 30.87
CA ASP A 266 -17.03 -10.58 31.07
C ASP A 266 -17.37 -10.39 32.57
N SER A 267 -18.44 -9.65 32.86
CA SER A 267 -18.90 -9.43 34.24
C SER A 267 -19.30 -10.71 34.99
N ASN A 268 -19.56 -11.81 34.27
CA ASN A 268 -19.93 -13.11 34.84
C ASN A 268 -18.72 -14.04 34.99
N GLY A 269 -17.55 -13.65 34.46
CA GLY A 269 -16.33 -14.45 34.47
C GLY A 269 -16.18 -15.35 33.24
N ASP A 270 -17.05 -15.22 32.23
CA ASP A 270 -17.00 -16.01 31.00
C ASP A 270 -16.06 -15.37 29.98
N CYS A 271 -15.22 -16.16 29.30
CA CYS A 271 -14.29 -15.65 28.30
C CYS A 271 -15.02 -15.09 27.07
N THR A 272 -14.63 -13.88 26.64
CA THR A 272 -15.24 -13.19 25.49
C THR A 272 -14.49 -13.41 24.17
N PHE A 273 -13.24 -13.86 24.22
CA PHE A 273 -12.39 -14.19 23.06
C PHE A 273 -12.34 -13.09 21.98
N PRO A 274 -11.77 -11.91 22.30
CA PRO A 274 -11.59 -10.83 21.32
C PRO A 274 -10.76 -11.29 20.11
N SER A 275 -11.09 -10.76 18.92
CA SER A 275 -10.44 -11.16 17.67
C SER A 275 -8.97 -10.75 17.55
N LYS A 276 -8.59 -9.69 18.28
CA LYS A 276 -7.22 -9.19 18.42
C LYS A 276 -7.01 -8.74 19.86
N VAL A 277 -5.88 -9.13 20.46
CA VAL A 277 -5.43 -8.67 21.79
C VAL A 277 -4.03 -8.08 21.63
N VAL A 278 -3.80 -6.91 22.20
CA VAL A 278 -2.46 -6.33 22.35
C VAL A 278 -2.19 -6.23 23.85
N LEU A 279 -1.00 -6.66 24.29
CA LEU A 279 -0.62 -6.56 25.69
C LEU A 279 -0.25 -5.11 26.03
N GLU A 280 -0.97 -4.50 26.96
CA GLU A 280 -0.71 -3.11 27.40
C GLU A 280 0.44 -3.03 28.43
N ASP A 281 0.71 -4.14 29.11
CA ASP A 281 1.69 -4.25 30.19
C ASP A 281 2.55 -5.51 30.01
N ASN A 282 3.75 -5.50 30.57
CA ASN A 282 4.59 -6.69 30.69
C ASN A 282 3.93 -7.71 31.63
N LEU A 283 3.84 -8.97 31.18
CA LEU A 283 3.31 -10.07 31.98
C LEU A 283 4.44 -10.78 32.72
N PHE A 284 4.54 -10.51 34.02
CA PHE A 284 5.51 -11.16 34.88
C PHE A 284 5.00 -12.50 35.41
N TYR A 285 5.89 -13.47 35.50
CA TYR A 285 5.64 -14.79 36.07
C TYR A 285 6.50 -14.94 37.33
N ASP A 286 5.97 -15.58 38.36
CA ASP A 286 6.76 -15.95 39.53
C ASP A 286 7.64 -17.16 39.19
N ASP A 287 8.95 -16.96 39.10
CA ASP A 287 9.94 -18.01 38.84
C ASP A 287 9.87 -19.18 39.85
N ALA A 288 9.38 -18.93 41.06
CA ALA A 288 9.15 -19.98 42.07
C ALA A 288 7.91 -20.83 41.78
N ALA A 289 6.91 -20.26 41.09
CA ALA A 289 5.63 -20.91 40.84
C ALA A 289 5.64 -21.83 39.59
N LYS A 290 6.56 -21.61 38.63
CA LYS A 290 6.73 -22.45 37.43
C LYS A 290 5.41 -22.76 36.71
N LEU A 291 4.53 -21.75 36.59
CA LEU A 291 3.18 -21.93 36.05
C LEU A 291 3.23 -21.88 34.52
N GLY A 292 2.98 -23.02 33.86
CA GLY A 292 2.73 -23.10 32.41
C GLY A 292 3.94 -23.51 31.57
N LEU A 293 3.79 -23.55 30.25
CA LEU A 293 4.90 -23.78 29.30
C LEU A 293 5.51 -22.46 28.81
N GLU A 294 4.79 -21.35 28.96
CA GLU A 294 5.15 -20.00 28.50
C GLU A 294 6.52 -19.54 29.01
N TYR A 295 6.98 -20.03 30.15
CA TYR A 295 8.26 -19.63 30.74
C TYR A 295 9.45 -20.50 30.29
N LYS A 296 9.20 -21.66 29.66
CA LYS A 296 10.24 -22.60 29.23
C LYS A 296 10.65 -22.44 27.77
N VAL A 297 9.95 -21.58 27.04
CA VAL A 297 10.08 -21.44 25.59
C VAL A 297 10.53 -20.02 25.26
N GLU A 298 11.36 -19.90 24.23
CA GLU A 298 11.84 -18.60 23.72
C GLU A 298 10.87 -18.00 22.70
N THR A 299 10.18 -18.86 21.95
CA THR A 299 9.22 -18.48 20.93
C THR A 299 7.85 -19.07 21.21
N LEU A 300 6.84 -18.41 20.67
CA LEU A 300 5.45 -18.84 20.76
C LEU A 300 4.83 -18.67 19.37
N ARG A 301 4.06 -19.67 18.91
CA ARG A 301 3.40 -19.66 17.60
C ARG A 301 1.88 -19.59 17.77
N THR A 302 1.28 -20.73 18.09
CA THR A 302 -0.14 -20.85 18.40
C THR A 302 -0.29 -21.31 19.85
N VAL A 303 -1.25 -20.74 20.59
CA VAL A 303 -1.62 -21.15 21.95
C VAL A 303 -3.02 -21.76 21.99
N GLU A 304 -3.17 -22.83 22.76
CA GLU A 304 -4.44 -23.53 23.03
C GLU A 304 -5.06 -23.04 24.33
N MET A 305 -6.33 -22.66 24.29
CA MET A 305 -7.12 -22.23 25.46
C MET A 305 -8.28 -23.20 25.70
N LYS A 306 -8.24 -23.94 26.82
CA LYS A 306 -9.27 -24.93 27.14
C LYS A 306 -10.43 -24.46 28.00
N ALA A 307 -10.34 -23.33 28.72
CA ALA A 307 -11.40 -22.60 29.46
C ALA A 307 -12.67 -23.38 29.96
N GLY A 308 -12.57 -24.65 30.33
CA GLY A 308 -13.73 -25.52 30.62
C GLY A 308 -14.64 -25.85 29.42
N MET A 309 -14.23 -25.56 28.18
CA MET A 309 -14.99 -25.77 26.95
C MET A 309 -14.79 -27.18 26.37
N SER A 310 -15.79 -27.68 25.63
CA SER A 310 -15.68 -28.98 24.95
C SER A 310 -14.72 -28.95 23.74
N HIS A 311 -14.49 -27.77 23.16
CA HIS A 311 -13.52 -27.52 22.09
C HIS A 311 -12.62 -26.35 22.49
N PRO A 312 -11.29 -26.46 22.34
CA PRO A 312 -10.37 -25.38 22.63
C PRO A 312 -10.52 -24.23 21.62
N MET A 313 -10.17 -23.03 22.08
CA MET A 313 -9.96 -21.86 21.23
C MET A 313 -8.46 -21.62 21.04
N TYR A 314 -8.07 -21.18 19.86
CA TYR A 314 -6.67 -20.93 19.52
C TYR A 314 -6.39 -19.46 19.21
N TYR A 315 -5.23 -18.99 19.66
CA TYR A 315 -4.67 -17.70 19.26
C TYR A 315 -3.30 -17.89 18.61
N GLU A 316 -3.05 -17.12 17.57
CA GLU A 316 -1.75 -16.98 16.92
C GLU A 316 -1.03 -15.72 17.44
N TYR A 317 0.23 -15.86 17.84
CA TYR A 317 1.08 -14.73 18.21
C TYR A 317 1.66 -14.06 16.96
N VAL A 318 1.43 -12.75 16.85
CA VAL A 318 1.99 -11.87 15.84
C VAL A 318 3.12 -11.08 16.48
N ARG A 319 4.35 -11.47 16.17
CA ARG A 319 5.57 -10.78 16.59
C ARG A 319 5.55 -9.33 16.14
N GLN A 320 6.05 -8.43 16.98
CA GLN A 320 6.31 -7.05 16.58
C GLN A 320 7.23 -7.01 15.35
N PRO A 321 7.13 -5.98 14.48
CA PRO A 321 8.03 -5.84 13.34
C PRO A 321 9.49 -5.80 13.81
N CYS A 322 10.32 -6.66 13.23
CA CYS A 322 11.75 -6.67 13.44
C CYS A 322 12.45 -7.13 12.15
N VAL A 323 13.74 -6.85 12.05
CA VAL A 323 14.58 -7.21 10.91
C VAL A 323 15.79 -8.02 11.34
N GLU A 324 16.35 -8.80 10.41
CA GLU A 324 17.57 -9.58 10.59
C GLU A 324 18.69 -8.99 9.75
N HIS A 325 19.93 -9.07 10.25
CA HIS A 325 21.10 -8.78 9.43
C HIS A 325 21.35 -9.92 8.44
N SER A 326 21.65 -9.58 7.19
CA SER A 326 21.93 -10.58 6.15
C SER A 326 23.27 -11.29 6.34
N PHE A 327 24.24 -10.62 6.97
CA PHE A 327 25.55 -11.19 7.32
C PHE A 327 25.72 -11.17 8.84
N TYR A 328 26.23 -12.26 9.40
CA TYR A 328 26.39 -12.44 10.84
C TYR A 328 27.62 -13.30 11.14
N SER A 329 28.18 -13.11 12.32
CA SER A 329 29.34 -13.88 12.82
C SER A 329 28.91 -15.22 13.40
N ASP A 330 29.85 -16.15 13.52
CA ASP A 330 29.66 -17.46 14.18
C ASP A 330 28.49 -18.31 13.66
N ALA A 331 28.19 -18.16 12.37
CA ALA A 331 27.12 -18.88 11.68
C ALA A 331 27.18 -20.40 11.92
N LYS A 332 26.03 -20.99 12.25
CA LYS A 332 25.88 -22.44 12.49
C LYS A 332 25.11 -23.09 11.36
N LYS A 333 25.45 -24.35 11.06
CA LYS A 333 24.77 -25.13 10.04
C LYS A 333 23.39 -25.54 10.57
N VAL A 334 22.36 -25.31 9.75
CA VAL A 334 21.03 -25.88 9.94
C VAL A 334 20.71 -26.80 8.78
N ILE A 335 19.96 -27.85 9.08
CA ILE A 335 19.61 -28.90 8.11
C ILE A 335 18.09 -29.09 8.04
N GLN A 336 17.59 -29.36 6.82
CA GLN A 336 16.20 -29.70 6.53
C GLN A 336 16.16 -30.91 5.58
N GLY A 337 15.36 -31.93 5.87
CA GLY A 337 15.22 -33.08 4.97
C GLY A 337 14.22 -32.80 3.85
N GLN A 338 14.60 -32.91 2.58
CA GLN A 338 13.71 -32.80 1.44
C GLN A 338 13.51 -34.16 0.75
N VAL A 339 12.28 -34.49 0.35
CA VAL A 339 11.98 -35.71 -0.43
C VAL A 339 11.94 -35.36 -1.92
N SER A 340 12.78 -36.01 -2.73
CA SER A 340 12.76 -35.94 -4.19
C SER A 340 12.67 -37.35 -4.79
N GLY A 341 11.47 -37.73 -5.24
CA GLY A 341 11.18 -39.10 -5.68
C GLY A 341 11.29 -40.10 -4.51
N ASP A 342 12.04 -41.19 -4.70
CA ASP A 342 12.32 -42.20 -3.66
C ASP A 342 13.54 -41.84 -2.78
N ALA A 343 14.16 -40.67 -2.96
CA ALA A 343 15.36 -40.25 -2.24
C ALA A 343 15.11 -39.04 -1.33
N VAL A 344 15.59 -39.11 -0.09
CA VAL A 344 15.68 -37.95 0.81
C VAL A 344 17.03 -37.27 0.60
N GLN A 345 17.04 -35.98 0.28
CA GLN A 345 18.21 -35.11 0.19
C GLN A 345 18.12 -34.06 1.28
N ASP A 346 19.24 -33.75 1.94
CA ASP A 346 19.24 -32.73 2.98
C ASP A 346 19.57 -31.38 2.36
N ASN A 347 18.74 -30.36 2.57
CA ASN A 347 19.09 -28.97 2.25
C ASN A 347 19.76 -28.36 3.47
N VAL A 348 20.90 -27.74 3.25
CA VAL A 348 21.73 -27.17 4.31
C VAL A 348 21.99 -25.69 4.08
N MET A 349 22.06 -24.93 5.16
CA MET A 349 22.35 -23.50 5.09
C MET A 349 22.92 -22.97 6.40
N CYS A 350 23.43 -21.74 6.37
CA CYS A 350 23.83 -21.02 7.57
C CYS A 350 22.62 -20.38 8.25
N ALA A 351 22.70 -20.29 9.58
CA ALA A 351 21.77 -19.53 10.40
C ALA A 351 22.52 -18.81 11.52
N ASP A 352 21.97 -17.66 11.94
CA ASP A 352 22.49 -16.89 13.08
C ASP A 352 22.17 -17.64 14.39
N PRO A 353 23.17 -18.05 15.18
CA PRO A 353 22.95 -18.82 16.40
C PRO A 353 22.18 -18.06 17.48
N THR A 354 22.10 -16.73 17.39
CA THR A 354 21.39 -15.85 18.34
C THR A 354 19.89 -15.78 18.07
N LEU A 355 19.41 -16.21 16.90
CA LEU A 355 18.00 -16.18 16.53
C LEU A 355 17.33 -17.55 16.72
N PRO A 356 16.08 -17.59 17.21
CA PRO A 356 15.35 -18.84 17.38
C PRO A 356 14.70 -19.30 16.07
N VAL A 357 15.50 -19.85 15.16
CA VAL A 357 15.07 -20.22 13.78
C VAL A 357 15.03 -21.74 13.51
N ALA A 358 15.54 -22.56 14.42
CA ALA A 358 15.58 -24.02 14.25
C ALA A 358 15.25 -24.77 15.55
N THR A 359 15.05 -26.08 15.46
CA THR A 359 14.85 -26.98 16.60
C THR A 359 16.13 -27.71 16.99
N SER A 360 16.13 -28.41 18.14
CA SER A 360 17.24 -29.28 18.56
C SER A 360 17.35 -30.57 17.73
N MET A 361 18.59 -31.00 17.46
CA MET A 361 18.91 -32.34 16.96
C MET A 361 19.86 -33.01 17.96
N CYS A 362 19.32 -33.89 18.80
CA CYS A 362 20.06 -34.51 19.89
C CYS A 362 20.50 -35.93 19.53
N LEU A 363 21.78 -36.21 19.75
CA LEU A 363 22.45 -37.49 19.48
C LEU A 363 22.94 -38.12 20.80
N GLU A 364 23.05 -39.44 20.80
CA GLU A 364 23.70 -40.16 21.91
C GLU A 364 25.21 -39.82 21.96
N PRO A 365 25.78 -39.57 23.15
CA PRO A 365 27.22 -39.29 23.32
C PRO A 365 28.10 -40.45 22.83
N ASP A 366 29.31 -40.15 22.33
CA ASP A 366 30.35 -41.12 21.92
C ASP A 366 29.98 -42.10 20.78
N SER A 367 28.93 -41.78 20.03
CA SER A 367 28.51 -42.57 18.89
C SER A 367 29.01 -41.89 17.60
N GLU A 368 30.28 -42.12 17.25
CA GLU A 368 30.87 -41.78 15.94
C GLU A 368 30.05 -42.35 14.75
N GLN A 369 29.03 -43.17 15.04
CA GLN A 369 28.13 -43.82 14.09
C GLN A 369 26.65 -43.61 14.47
N SER A 370 26.25 -42.49 15.09
CA SER A 370 24.83 -42.23 15.42
C SER A 370 24.01 -42.23 14.13
N VAL A 371 23.36 -43.37 13.85
CA VAL A 371 22.59 -43.62 12.63
C VAL A 371 21.27 -42.82 12.63
N GLY A 372 20.87 -42.25 13.77
CA GLY A 372 19.72 -41.36 13.91
C GLY A 372 19.91 -40.37 15.06
N GLY A 373 19.16 -39.26 15.01
CA GLY A 373 19.03 -38.34 16.14
C GLY A 373 17.66 -38.40 16.78
N THR A 374 17.37 -37.45 17.66
CA THR A 374 16.02 -37.21 18.21
C THR A 374 15.76 -35.71 18.28
N VAL A 375 14.53 -35.28 17.98
CA VAL A 375 14.12 -33.88 18.11
C VAL A 375 13.37 -33.67 19.42
N HIS A 376 13.88 -32.77 20.26
CA HIS A 376 13.30 -32.41 21.54
C HIS A 376 12.76 -30.97 21.54
N CYS A 377 11.56 -30.81 22.09
CA CYS A 377 10.84 -29.55 22.21
C CYS A 377 9.80 -29.65 23.34
N ASN A 378 9.34 -28.50 23.82
CA ASN A 378 8.27 -28.30 24.77
C ASN A 378 6.89 -28.32 24.10
N TYR A 379 6.78 -27.77 22.89
CA TYR A 379 5.57 -27.80 22.07
C TYR A 379 5.90 -27.95 20.58
N MET A 380 4.96 -28.51 19.82
CA MET A 380 5.12 -28.72 18.39
C MET A 380 5.38 -27.41 17.63
N GLY A 381 6.48 -27.37 16.87
CA GLY A 381 6.89 -26.19 16.10
C GLY A 381 7.63 -25.14 16.94
N GLU A 382 8.04 -25.45 18.16
CA GLU A 382 8.99 -24.62 18.91
C GLU A 382 10.27 -24.40 18.11
N ARG A 383 10.72 -23.14 18.09
CA ARG A 383 12.03 -22.75 17.57
C ARG A 383 12.83 -22.16 18.72
N MET A 384 14.12 -22.43 18.72
CA MET A 384 15.04 -22.06 19.79
C MET A 384 16.37 -21.60 19.21
N THR A 385 17.10 -20.81 19.97
CA THR A 385 18.49 -20.43 19.67
C THR A 385 19.41 -21.64 19.68
N TYR A 386 20.60 -21.49 19.11
CA TYR A 386 21.61 -22.56 19.09
C TYR A 386 21.99 -23.00 20.52
N ASN A 387 22.17 -22.05 21.44
CA ASN A 387 22.52 -22.33 22.83
C ASN A 387 21.40 -23.08 23.55
N SER A 388 20.14 -22.68 23.35
CA SER A 388 18.99 -23.38 23.92
C SER A 388 18.82 -24.80 23.36
N ALA A 389 19.21 -25.05 22.11
CA ALA A 389 19.27 -26.40 21.57
C ALA A 389 20.33 -27.27 22.26
N ILE A 390 21.52 -26.73 22.54
CA ILE A 390 22.56 -27.42 23.32
C ILE A 390 22.03 -27.77 24.71
N GLU A 391 21.45 -26.80 25.42
CA GLU A 391 20.90 -27.00 26.77
C GLU A 391 19.77 -28.02 26.78
N THR A 392 18.91 -28.00 25.76
CA THR A 392 17.80 -28.95 25.58
C THR A 392 18.32 -30.38 25.44
N CYS A 393 19.35 -30.61 24.61
CA CYS A 393 19.97 -31.93 24.47
C CYS A 393 20.67 -32.37 25.76
N ALA A 394 21.45 -31.48 26.38
CA ALA A 394 22.18 -31.78 27.60
C ALA A 394 21.23 -32.15 28.77
N ALA A 395 20.07 -31.50 28.87
CA ALA A 395 19.05 -31.83 29.86
C ALA A 395 18.44 -33.25 29.70
N LYS A 396 18.66 -33.90 28.55
CA LYS A 396 18.28 -35.29 28.27
C LYS A 396 19.45 -36.27 28.36
N GLY A 397 20.66 -35.79 28.69
CA GLY A 397 21.88 -36.60 28.65
C GLY A 397 22.37 -36.89 27.23
N LEU A 398 21.96 -36.07 26.26
CA LEU A 398 22.32 -36.14 24.84
C LEU A 398 23.18 -34.94 24.45
N GLU A 399 23.81 -35.00 23.29
CA GLU A 399 24.61 -33.91 22.73
C GLU A 399 23.97 -33.39 21.44
N LEU A 400 24.12 -32.09 21.16
CA LEU A 400 23.69 -31.53 19.87
C LEU A 400 24.65 -32.06 18.79
N GLY A 401 24.13 -32.57 17.67
CA GLY A 401 25.02 -32.93 16.58
C GLY A 401 24.37 -33.32 15.25
N GLU A 402 25.22 -33.49 14.23
CA GLU A 402 24.82 -33.90 12.87
C GLU A 402 24.77 -35.45 12.71
N PRO A 403 23.58 -36.06 12.42
CA PRO A 403 23.44 -37.52 12.27
C PRO A 403 24.01 -38.05 10.94
N TRP A 404 24.33 -39.34 10.87
CA TRP A 404 24.86 -39.98 9.64
C TRP A 404 23.83 -40.31 8.56
N LEU A 405 22.60 -40.68 8.94
CA LEU A 405 21.52 -41.01 7.99
C LEU A 405 20.26 -40.21 8.32
N PHE A 406 20.05 -39.10 7.62
CA PHE A 406 18.77 -38.37 7.68
C PHE A 406 17.61 -39.14 7.00
N ARG A 407 17.94 -40.09 6.11
CA ARG A 407 16.99 -40.77 5.20
C ARG A 407 15.97 -41.73 5.83
N ASN A 408 16.20 -42.21 7.06
CA ASN A 408 15.45 -43.35 7.64
C ASN A 408 14.85 -43.06 9.04
N TYR A 409 14.25 -41.88 9.22
CA TYR A 409 13.64 -41.45 10.49
C TYR A 409 12.16 -41.83 10.81
N PRO A 410 11.52 -42.93 10.34
CA PRO A 410 10.08 -43.09 10.60
C PRO A 410 9.66 -43.52 12.02
N HIS A 411 10.54 -43.83 12.97
CA HIS A 411 10.08 -44.42 14.26
C HIS A 411 10.66 -43.87 15.56
N GLU A 412 11.73 -43.07 15.56
CA GLU A 412 12.41 -42.58 16.77
C GLU A 412 12.59 -41.04 16.80
N SER A 413 11.69 -40.29 16.15
CA SER A 413 11.71 -38.83 15.93
C SER A 413 11.71 -37.93 17.20
N GLY A 414 11.76 -38.49 18.39
CA GLY A 414 11.43 -37.78 19.62
C GLY A 414 9.95 -37.35 19.66
N PRO A 415 9.49 -36.74 20.77
CA PRO A 415 8.07 -36.37 20.95
C PRO A 415 7.58 -35.31 19.94
N CYS A 416 8.51 -34.56 19.33
CA CYS A 416 8.19 -33.38 18.53
C CYS A 416 8.08 -33.66 17.04
N ALA A 417 8.92 -34.54 16.51
CA ALA A 417 8.87 -34.93 15.11
C ALA A 417 8.09 -36.24 14.89
N LYS A 418 7.42 -36.79 15.91
CA LYS A 418 6.63 -38.01 15.80
C LYS A 418 5.52 -37.82 14.76
N GLY A 419 5.61 -38.58 13.66
CA GLY A 419 4.67 -38.51 12.53
C GLY A 419 4.76 -37.23 11.70
N ALA A 420 5.81 -36.43 11.88
CA ALA A 420 6.11 -35.29 11.02
C ALA A 420 6.85 -35.79 9.77
N SER A 421 6.65 -35.12 8.63
CA SER A 421 7.43 -35.32 7.42
C SER A 421 8.84 -34.74 7.60
N PHE A 422 9.79 -35.28 6.84
CA PHE A 422 11.22 -34.88 6.87
C PHE A 422 11.43 -33.40 6.51
N THR A 423 10.46 -32.81 5.81
CA THR A 423 10.40 -31.41 5.34
C THR A 423 9.97 -30.41 6.42
N ASP A 424 9.51 -30.90 7.56
CA ASP A 424 8.62 -30.12 8.44
C ASP A 424 9.34 -29.19 9.43
N PHE A 425 10.67 -29.29 9.55
CA PHE A 425 11.44 -28.44 10.45
C PHE A 425 12.92 -28.40 10.10
N ARG A 426 13.53 -27.22 10.33
CA ARG A 426 14.98 -27.05 10.33
C ARG A 426 15.55 -27.35 11.71
N SER A 427 16.69 -28.06 11.76
CA SER A 427 17.35 -28.43 13.01
C SER A 427 18.77 -27.90 13.08
N TRP A 428 19.18 -27.47 14.28
CA TRP A 428 20.57 -27.09 14.59
C TRP A 428 21.49 -28.29 14.55
N THR A 429 22.73 -28.09 14.08
CA THR A 429 23.81 -29.08 14.17
C THR A 429 25.06 -28.47 14.81
N ASP A 430 25.99 -29.30 15.26
CA ASP A 430 27.29 -28.89 15.80
C ASP A 430 28.30 -28.44 14.73
N SER A 431 27.97 -28.68 13.46
CA SER A 431 28.76 -28.30 12.28
C SER A 431 28.84 -26.79 12.05
N THR A 432 29.97 -26.35 11.49
CA THR A 432 30.25 -24.94 11.18
C THR A 432 29.64 -24.52 9.85
N CYS A 433 29.29 -23.23 9.73
CA CYS A 433 28.87 -22.63 8.47
C CYS A 433 29.55 -21.26 8.31
N GLN A 434 29.81 -20.84 7.07
CA GLN A 434 30.35 -19.51 6.78
C GLN A 434 29.43 -18.76 5.83
N VAL A 435 29.08 -17.52 6.17
CA VAL A 435 28.37 -16.61 5.28
C VAL A 435 29.41 -15.85 4.44
N LYS A 436 29.33 -16.01 3.13
CA LYS A 436 30.20 -15.39 2.12
C LYS A 436 29.40 -14.37 1.31
N VAL A 437 30.11 -13.46 0.68
CA VAL A 437 29.54 -12.45 -0.21
C VAL A 437 29.90 -12.77 -1.65
N LYS A 438 28.91 -12.73 -2.56
CA LYS A 438 29.12 -12.75 -4.01
C LYS A 438 28.91 -11.36 -4.56
N VAL A 439 29.93 -10.77 -5.19
CA VAL A 439 29.91 -9.40 -5.71
C VAL A 439 29.92 -9.43 -7.25
N SER A 440 29.00 -8.71 -7.89
CA SER A 440 28.99 -8.55 -9.35
C SER A 440 30.01 -7.50 -9.81
N PHE A 441 30.74 -7.77 -10.90
CA PHE A 441 31.77 -6.84 -11.39
C PHE A 441 31.23 -5.62 -12.14
N ASP A 442 30.00 -5.69 -12.64
CA ASP A 442 29.38 -4.65 -13.47
C ASP A 442 28.86 -3.47 -12.62
N ALA A 443 28.21 -3.76 -11.50
CA ALA A 443 27.44 -2.82 -10.71
C ALA A 443 27.73 -2.92 -9.20
N GLY A 444 28.60 -3.83 -8.77
CA GLY A 444 28.90 -4.04 -7.36
C GLY A 444 27.69 -4.54 -6.55
N LYS A 445 26.73 -5.19 -7.21
CA LYS A 445 25.58 -5.80 -6.52
C LYS A 445 26.06 -7.01 -5.73
N VAL A 446 25.39 -7.28 -4.62
CA VAL A 446 25.77 -8.33 -3.67
C VAL A 446 24.70 -9.41 -3.63
N ALA A 447 25.13 -10.67 -3.55
CA ALA A 447 24.30 -11.82 -3.21
C ALA A 447 24.89 -12.55 -1.98
N ILE A 448 24.02 -13.19 -1.21
CA ILE A 448 24.37 -13.95 0.00
C ILE A 448 24.73 -15.38 -0.43
N VAL A 449 25.88 -15.88 0.00
CA VAL A 449 26.33 -17.26 -0.25
C VAL A 449 26.60 -17.96 1.07
N HIS A 450 25.93 -19.08 1.32
CA HIS A 450 26.17 -19.92 2.49
C HIS A 450 27.14 -21.05 2.13
N SER A 451 28.19 -21.21 2.93
CA SER A 451 29.22 -22.24 2.76
C SER A 451 29.26 -23.13 4.03
N PRO A 452 28.33 -24.10 4.13
CA PRO A 452 28.28 -25.04 5.25
C PRO A 452 29.39 -26.09 5.14
N SER A 453 29.83 -26.63 6.29
CA SER A 453 30.75 -27.78 6.27
C SER A 453 30.08 -29.01 5.64
N PRO A 454 30.85 -29.85 4.91
CA PRO A 454 30.34 -31.09 4.35
C PRO A 454 29.73 -32.00 5.42
N ASP A 455 28.73 -32.79 5.03
CA ASP A 455 28.23 -33.89 5.85
C ASP A 455 29.30 -34.99 6.03
N HIS A 456 28.98 -36.02 6.81
CA HIS A 456 29.87 -37.17 7.04
C HIS A 456 30.20 -37.97 5.75
N GLY A 457 29.42 -37.79 4.68
CA GLY A 457 29.64 -38.35 3.34
C GLY A 457 30.44 -37.44 2.39
N GLY A 458 30.82 -36.24 2.85
CA GLY A 458 31.54 -35.25 2.05
C GLY A 458 30.66 -34.44 1.09
N MET A 459 29.34 -34.45 1.25
CA MET A 459 28.38 -33.73 0.40
C MET A 459 27.92 -32.41 1.06
N THR A 460 27.67 -31.40 0.23
CA THR A 460 27.10 -30.10 0.61
C THR A 460 25.95 -29.75 -0.34
N ASN A 461 24.73 -30.07 0.05
CA ASN A 461 23.53 -29.71 -0.71
C ASN A 461 23.01 -28.36 -0.19
N THR A 462 23.76 -27.29 -0.46
CA THR A 462 23.38 -25.94 -0.03
C THR A 462 22.05 -25.53 -0.68
N GLU A 463 21.15 -24.93 0.10
CA GLU A 463 19.89 -24.40 -0.39
C GLU A 463 20.12 -23.49 -1.63
N PRO A 464 19.45 -23.75 -2.77
CA PRO A 464 19.74 -23.07 -4.04
C PRO A 464 19.74 -21.54 -3.95
N SER A 465 18.89 -20.98 -3.10
CA SER A 465 18.72 -19.53 -2.90
C SER A 465 19.95 -18.80 -2.36
N VAL A 466 20.81 -19.53 -1.66
CA VAL A 466 22.05 -19.05 -1.03
C VAL A 466 23.26 -19.86 -1.47
N SER A 467 23.13 -20.61 -2.55
CA SER A 467 24.25 -21.34 -3.16
C SER A 467 25.16 -20.39 -3.95
N GLU A 468 26.36 -20.84 -4.33
CA GLU A 468 27.25 -20.07 -5.21
C GLU A 468 26.59 -19.74 -6.55
N ALA A 469 25.66 -20.58 -7.02
CA ALA A 469 24.90 -20.40 -8.26
C ALA A 469 23.70 -19.43 -8.12
N SER A 470 23.46 -18.87 -6.93
CA SER A 470 22.37 -17.94 -6.68
C SER A 470 22.46 -16.71 -7.59
N LEU A 471 21.29 -16.27 -8.09
CA LEU A 471 21.11 -15.09 -8.94
C LEU A 471 20.43 -13.94 -8.18
N ASN A 472 20.22 -14.07 -6.87
CA ASN A 472 19.53 -13.07 -6.05
C ASN A 472 20.46 -11.94 -5.63
N PHE A 473 20.81 -11.08 -6.59
CA PHE A 473 21.61 -9.90 -6.36
C PHE A 473 20.75 -8.71 -5.90
N PHE A 474 21.23 -7.99 -4.90
CA PHE A 474 20.65 -6.73 -4.43
C PHE A 474 21.73 -5.64 -4.32
N LYS A 475 21.29 -4.39 -4.31
CA LYS A 475 22.18 -3.22 -4.22
C LYS A 475 22.56 -2.98 -2.76
N THR A 476 23.81 -2.61 -2.50
CA THR A 476 24.29 -2.22 -1.17
C THR A 476 25.19 -0.99 -1.25
N PRO A 477 25.13 -0.06 -0.28
CA PRO A 477 26.04 1.07 -0.23
C PRO A 477 27.44 0.62 0.20
N TRP A 478 28.38 0.67 -0.74
CA TRP A 478 29.81 0.46 -0.49
C TRP A 478 30.44 1.72 0.11
N THR A 479 31.39 1.53 1.02
CA THR A 479 32.17 2.63 1.59
C THR A 479 32.96 3.32 0.48
N ASN A 480 32.80 4.64 0.33
CA ASN A 480 33.35 5.44 -0.77
C ASN A 480 32.92 5.01 -2.18
N GLY A 481 31.89 4.17 -2.32
CA GLY A 481 31.40 3.69 -3.62
C GLY A 481 32.33 2.71 -4.34
N HIS A 482 33.33 2.14 -3.65
CA HIS A 482 34.29 1.21 -4.24
C HIS A 482 33.97 -0.24 -3.88
N PHE A 483 33.87 -1.09 -4.91
CA PHE A 483 33.65 -2.52 -4.80
C PHE A 483 34.75 -3.31 -5.54
N PRO A 484 35.00 -4.59 -5.20
CA PRO A 484 36.03 -5.39 -5.83
C PRO A 484 35.88 -5.52 -7.35
N SER A 485 36.94 -5.19 -8.10
CA SER A 485 37.05 -5.53 -9.52
C SER A 485 37.55 -6.96 -9.72
N LEU A 486 37.57 -7.44 -10.98
CA LEU A 486 38.15 -8.74 -11.34
C LEU A 486 39.60 -8.89 -10.85
N ASN A 487 40.42 -7.84 -11.00
CA ASN A 487 41.82 -7.88 -10.57
C ASN A 487 41.95 -7.88 -9.05
N ASP A 488 41.09 -7.13 -8.35
CA ASP A 488 41.06 -7.12 -6.90
C ASP A 488 40.70 -8.51 -6.37
N CYS A 489 39.67 -9.14 -6.94
CA CYS A 489 39.24 -10.49 -6.62
C CYS A 489 40.38 -11.52 -6.71
N LEU A 490 41.18 -11.46 -7.78
CA LEU A 490 42.33 -12.36 -7.98
C LEU A 490 43.49 -12.09 -7.02
N SER A 491 43.55 -10.90 -6.42
CA SER A 491 44.61 -10.50 -5.49
C SER A 491 44.30 -10.80 -4.02
N ILE A 492 43.01 -10.95 -3.67
CA ILE A 492 42.54 -11.20 -2.31
C ILE A 492 42.50 -12.71 -2.07
N GLY A 493 43.29 -13.21 -1.12
CA GLY A 493 43.41 -14.65 -0.87
C GLY A 493 42.15 -15.35 -0.35
N SER A 494 41.19 -14.59 0.19
CA SER A 494 39.89 -15.07 0.66
C SER A 494 38.81 -15.08 -0.43
N CYS A 495 39.16 -14.66 -1.64
CA CYS A 495 38.24 -14.49 -2.76
C CYS A 495 38.59 -15.43 -3.92
N HIS A 496 37.58 -15.77 -4.73
CA HIS A 496 37.79 -16.42 -6.02
C HIS A 496 36.76 -15.93 -7.05
N VAL A 497 37.16 -15.97 -8.32
CA VAL A 497 36.29 -15.59 -9.44
C VAL A 497 35.29 -16.71 -9.72
N HIS A 498 34.03 -16.34 -9.91
CA HIS A 498 32.92 -17.25 -10.20
C HIS A 498 32.20 -16.79 -11.47
N ASP A 499 32.06 -17.71 -12.43
CA ASP A 499 31.42 -17.53 -13.75
C ASP A 499 31.92 -16.33 -14.57
N ASP A 500 33.16 -15.87 -14.35
CA ASP A 500 33.80 -14.69 -14.97
C ASP A 500 33.06 -13.33 -14.76
N GLU A 501 31.90 -13.33 -14.11
CA GLU A 501 31.04 -12.16 -13.90
C GLU A 501 30.97 -11.70 -12.43
N SER A 502 31.45 -12.53 -11.50
CA SER A 502 31.36 -12.26 -10.07
C SER A 502 32.57 -12.75 -9.26
N CYS A 503 32.66 -12.24 -8.04
CA CYS A 503 33.68 -12.61 -7.07
C CYS A 503 33.02 -13.12 -5.78
N ILE A 504 33.39 -14.32 -5.32
CA ILE A 504 32.92 -14.87 -4.05
C ILE A 504 34.04 -14.74 -3.01
N CYS A 505 33.74 -14.09 -1.88
CA CYS A 505 34.70 -13.77 -0.83
C CYS A 505 34.20 -14.13 0.57
N ASP A 506 35.13 -14.46 1.46
CA ASP A 506 34.85 -14.61 2.89
C ASP A 506 34.57 -13.26 3.55
N THR A 507 33.65 -13.23 4.52
CA THR A 507 33.22 -12.00 5.21
C THR A 507 33.56 -12.00 6.69
N GLU A 508 33.81 -10.80 7.22
CA GLU A 508 33.93 -10.49 8.65
C GLU A 508 32.92 -9.37 8.99
N VAL A 509 32.09 -9.57 10.01
CA VAL A 509 31.10 -8.57 10.44
C VAL A 509 31.64 -7.79 11.64
N ALA A 510 31.66 -6.47 11.52
CA ALA A 510 32.03 -5.55 12.59
C ALA A 510 30.80 -4.75 13.04
N VAL A 511 30.56 -4.70 14.35
CA VAL A 511 29.53 -3.87 14.97
C VAL A 511 30.22 -2.86 15.87
N ASN A 512 30.02 -1.58 15.59
CA ASN A 512 30.65 -0.48 16.31
C ASN A 512 29.60 0.55 16.77
N ASP A 513 29.90 1.25 17.86
CA ASP A 513 29.08 2.35 18.35
C ASP A 513 29.18 3.55 17.39
N VAL A 514 28.06 4.26 17.18
CA VAL A 514 28.05 5.42 16.27
C VAL A 514 28.44 6.69 17.00
N PHE A 515 27.85 6.89 18.19
CA PHE A 515 28.13 8.03 19.05
C PHE A 515 28.76 7.55 20.35
N THR A 516 29.76 8.27 20.82
CA THR A 516 30.42 7.99 22.12
C THR A 516 29.95 8.92 23.23
N SER A 517 29.36 10.06 22.89
CA SER A 517 28.82 11.03 23.84
C SER A 517 27.78 11.96 23.20
N SER A 518 27.00 12.68 24.02
CA SER A 518 26.01 13.62 23.50
C SER A 518 26.60 14.81 22.75
N SER A 519 27.88 15.13 22.97
CA SER A 519 28.57 16.25 22.32
C SER A 519 28.75 16.07 20.80
N GLU A 520 28.60 14.84 20.30
CA GLU A 520 28.68 14.50 18.88
C GLU A 520 27.32 14.66 18.17
N ILE A 521 26.23 14.88 18.93
CA ILE A 521 24.87 14.97 18.41
C ILE A 521 24.47 16.44 18.29
N SER A 522 24.38 16.94 17.06
CA SER A 522 23.91 18.31 16.80
C SER A 522 22.40 18.44 16.66
N SER A 523 21.70 17.42 16.16
CA SER A 523 20.25 17.45 15.97
C SER A 523 19.64 16.05 15.82
N ILE A 524 18.30 15.98 15.94
CA ILE A 524 17.53 14.76 15.62
C ILE A 524 17.69 14.36 14.14
N ALA A 525 17.87 15.33 13.23
CA ALA A 525 18.09 15.04 11.81
C ALA A 525 19.43 14.32 11.60
N ASP A 526 20.48 14.74 12.31
CA ASP A 526 21.80 14.11 12.24
C ASP A 526 21.77 12.70 12.85
N LEU A 527 21.07 12.52 13.98
CA LEU A 527 20.82 11.18 14.54
C LEU A 527 20.15 10.26 13.54
N LYS A 528 19.07 10.73 12.90
CA LYS A 528 18.30 9.93 11.95
C LYS A 528 19.11 9.58 10.69
N ALA A 529 20.02 10.45 10.27
CA ALA A 529 20.90 10.20 9.13
C ALA A 529 22.02 9.21 9.46
N ALA A 530 22.52 9.21 10.70
CA ALA A 530 23.63 8.36 11.13
C ALA A 530 23.18 6.96 11.60
N LEU A 531 22.02 6.86 12.25
CA LEU A 531 21.52 5.61 12.83
C LEU A 531 20.52 4.93 11.90
N HIS A 532 20.88 3.73 11.45
CA HIS A 532 20.09 2.93 10.53
C HIS A 532 19.42 1.73 11.18
N ILE A 533 19.74 1.42 12.43
CA ILE A 533 19.16 0.28 13.16
C ILE A 533 18.21 0.81 14.23
N GLY A 534 16.98 0.28 14.24
CA GLY A 534 16.00 0.61 15.26
C GLY A 534 16.27 -0.13 16.57
N ALA A 535 15.53 0.24 17.62
CA ALA A 535 15.51 -0.48 18.89
C ALA A 535 14.06 -0.84 19.27
N ALA A 536 13.89 -1.87 20.09
CA ALA A 536 12.60 -2.12 20.72
C ALA A 536 12.27 -1.01 21.73
N ASP A 537 10.98 -0.81 22.02
CA ASP A 537 10.54 0.15 23.04
C ASP A 537 11.22 -0.21 24.38
N PRO A 538 12.00 0.70 25.00
CA PRO A 538 12.64 0.45 26.29
C PRO A 538 11.67 0.00 27.38
N GLN A 539 10.38 0.38 27.30
CA GLN A 539 9.34 -0.04 28.25
C GLN A 539 8.89 -1.51 28.07
N SER A 540 9.25 -2.15 26.96
CA SER A 540 8.95 -3.57 26.73
C SER A 540 9.94 -4.51 27.44
N PHE A 541 11.04 -3.97 27.98
CA PHE A 541 12.01 -4.70 28.78
C PHE A 541 11.62 -4.75 30.26
N GLU A 542 12.38 -5.51 31.05
CA GLU A 542 12.17 -5.60 32.50
C GLU A 542 12.48 -4.27 33.21
N ASP A 543 11.73 -4.00 34.29
CA ASP A 543 11.88 -2.76 35.06
C ASP A 543 13.33 -2.59 35.53
N GLY A 544 13.93 -1.46 35.16
CA GLY A 544 15.32 -1.12 35.50
C GLY A 544 16.37 -1.64 34.51
N HIS A 545 16.00 -2.36 33.46
CA HIS A 545 16.93 -2.74 32.40
C HIS A 545 17.47 -1.51 31.65
N PHE A 546 16.57 -0.59 31.28
CA PHE A 546 16.92 0.72 30.72
C PHE A 546 16.53 1.85 31.67
N THR A 547 17.43 2.82 31.84
CA THR A 547 17.17 4.07 32.56
C THR A 547 17.10 5.23 31.58
N ASN A 548 16.06 6.07 31.67
CA ASN A 548 15.99 7.32 30.93
C ASN A 548 16.92 8.35 31.57
N ILE A 549 18.00 8.71 30.87
CA ILE A 549 19.03 9.65 31.35
C ILE A 549 18.76 11.11 30.94
N GLY A 550 17.59 11.39 30.37
CA GLY A 550 17.13 12.72 29.96
C GLY A 550 17.39 13.02 28.49
N SER A 551 17.43 14.31 28.15
CA SER A 551 17.56 14.78 26.76
C SER A 551 18.98 15.01 26.27
N CYS A 552 19.96 14.92 27.18
CA CYS A 552 21.38 15.11 26.87
C CYS A 552 21.71 16.38 26.05
N GLU A 553 21.02 17.48 26.37
CA GLU A 553 21.17 18.80 25.72
C GLU A 553 20.66 18.86 24.26
N VAL A 554 19.94 17.85 23.79
CA VAL A 554 19.28 17.83 22.48
C VAL A 554 17.76 17.98 22.66
N ASP A 555 17.18 19.03 22.11
CA ASP A 555 15.74 19.29 22.26
C ASP A 555 14.89 18.20 21.61
N GLY A 556 13.83 17.76 22.31
CA GLY A 556 12.94 16.69 21.86
C GLY A 556 13.51 15.26 21.90
N LEU A 557 14.76 15.08 22.34
CA LEU A 557 15.40 13.76 22.49
C LEU A 557 15.15 13.17 23.88
N ALA A 558 14.96 11.86 23.95
CA ALA A 558 15.07 11.07 25.16
C ALA A 558 16.11 9.97 24.95
N VAL A 559 17.05 9.83 25.89
CA VAL A 559 18.12 8.82 25.82
C VAL A 559 17.90 7.77 26.91
N TYR A 560 17.99 6.51 26.53
CA TYR A 560 17.88 5.36 27.41
C TYR A 560 19.19 4.58 27.39
N SER A 561 19.68 4.17 28.56
CA SER A 561 20.94 3.41 28.70
C SER A 561 20.81 2.37 29.81
N THR A 562 21.56 1.28 29.69
CA THR A 562 21.68 0.22 30.72
C THR A 562 22.56 0.67 31.90
N GLY A 563 23.38 1.71 31.71
CA GLY A 563 24.15 2.36 32.75
C GLY A 563 25.03 3.50 32.20
N GLY A 564 25.09 4.62 32.90
CA GLY A 564 25.92 5.77 32.49
C GLY A 564 25.19 7.11 32.59
N ASP A 565 25.75 8.11 31.92
CA ASP A 565 25.19 9.45 31.76
C ASP A 565 25.43 9.96 30.32
N CYS A 566 25.06 11.21 30.04
CA CYS A 566 25.19 11.79 28.70
C CYS A 566 26.64 11.94 28.18
N THR A 567 27.66 11.60 28.98
CA THR A 567 29.08 11.71 28.60
C THR A 567 29.67 10.40 28.07
N SER A 568 28.95 9.28 28.18
CA SER A 568 29.40 7.97 27.72
C SER A 568 28.24 7.16 27.16
N PHE A 569 28.24 6.94 25.86
CA PHE A 569 27.30 6.07 25.15
C PHE A 569 27.99 4.79 24.69
N ASP A 570 27.20 3.73 24.56
CA ASP A 570 27.60 2.39 24.13
C ASP A 570 26.59 1.81 23.13
N SER A 571 26.82 0.57 22.68
CA SER A 571 25.95 -0.15 21.73
C SER A 571 24.52 -0.37 22.20
N ASP A 572 24.29 -0.36 23.52
CA ASP A 572 22.98 -0.58 24.13
C ASP A 572 22.20 0.72 24.34
N THR A 573 22.84 1.87 24.09
CA THR A 573 22.19 3.17 24.19
C THR A 573 21.09 3.33 23.12
N ILE A 574 19.89 3.70 23.56
CA ILE A 574 18.70 3.90 22.70
C ILE A 574 18.33 5.38 22.70
N PHE A 575 18.20 5.93 21.49
CA PHE A 575 17.71 7.28 21.26
C PHE A 575 16.24 7.25 20.86
N SER A 576 15.42 8.06 21.52
CA SER A 576 13.98 8.13 21.27
C SER A 576 13.49 9.55 21.03
N PHE A 577 12.62 9.72 20.05
CA PHE A 577 11.99 10.99 19.73
C PHE A 577 10.69 10.76 18.95
N GLU A 578 9.81 11.77 18.96
CA GLU A 578 8.61 11.77 18.12
C GLU A 578 8.96 12.17 16.68
N TRP A 579 8.55 11.36 15.72
CA TRP A 579 8.71 11.66 14.30
C TRP A 579 7.43 11.36 13.53
N LYS A 580 6.84 12.41 12.93
CA LYS A 580 5.60 12.32 12.13
C LYS A 580 4.47 11.56 12.87
N SER A 581 4.24 11.91 14.14
CA SER A 581 3.25 11.29 15.03
C SER A 581 3.48 9.81 15.36
N LYS A 582 4.73 9.32 15.21
CA LYS A 582 5.17 7.98 15.61
C LYS A 582 6.39 8.10 16.54
N PRO A 583 6.42 7.41 17.69
CA PRO A 583 7.64 7.30 18.48
C PRO A 583 8.66 6.46 17.70
N LEU A 584 9.87 6.98 17.54
CA LEU A 584 11.00 6.26 16.96
C LEU A 584 11.98 5.91 18.05
N PHE A 585 12.57 4.71 17.95
CA PHE A 585 13.62 4.22 18.85
C PHE A 585 14.78 3.74 17.97
N LEU A 586 15.96 4.34 18.15
CA LEU A 586 17.15 4.06 17.35
C LEU A 586 18.26 3.53 18.25
N LYS A 587 18.90 2.44 17.83
CA LYS A 587 20.01 1.81 18.54
C LYS A 587 21.33 2.48 18.12
N ASN A 588 22.23 2.71 19.07
CA ASN A 588 23.52 3.35 18.84
C ASN A 588 24.57 2.42 18.18
N ILE A 589 24.21 1.74 17.09
CA ILE A 589 25.11 0.80 16.42
C ILE A 589 25.20 1.05 14.91
N LYS A 590 26.35 0.70 14.35
CA LYS A 590 26.59 0.52 12.92
C LYS A 590 27.18 -0.86 12.69
N SER A 591 26.53 -1.62 11.82
CA SER A 591 27.01 -2.93 11.37
C SER A 591 27.59 -2.83 9.95
N GLU A 592 28.82 -3.29 9.79
CA GLU A 592 29.57 -3.26 8.54
C GLU A 592 30.11 -4.66 8.21
N VAL A 593 30.11 -4.98 6.91
CA VAL A 593 30.64 -6.24 6.38
C VAL A 593 31.95 -5.94 5.68
N HIS A 594 33.02 -6.56 6.16
CA HIS A 594 34.37 -6.47 5.63
C HIS A 594 34.66 -7.69 4.77
N ILE A 595 35.22 -7.48 3.58
CA ILE A 595 35.81 -8.57 2.80
C ILE A 595 37.16 -8.94 3.45
N SER A 596 37.24 -10.17 3.94
CA SER A 596 38.37 -10.66 4.75
C SER A 596 39.70 -10.46 4.03
N GLY A 597 40.68 -9.84 4.70
CA GLY A 597 42.00 -9.57 4.12
C GLY A 597 42.03 -8.46 3.05
N SER A 598 41.03 -7.59 3.00
CA SER A 598 40.97 -6.43 2.09
C SER A 598 40.50 -5.15 2.80
N SER A 599 40.45 -4.02 2.06
CA SER A 599 39.86 -2.76 2.55
C SER A 599 38.42 -2.53 2.08
N PHE A 600 37.79 -3.51 1.41
CA PHE A 600 36.44 -3.36 0.89
C PHE A 600 35.43 -3.60 2.00
N VAL A 601 34.55 -2.61 2.20
CA VAL A 601 33.55 -2.58 3.28
C VAL A 601 32.23 -2.06 2.74
N PHE A 602 31.13 -2.70 3.11
CA PHE A 602 29.79 -2.22 2.83
C PHE A 602 28.90 -2.31 4.08
N ARG A 603 27.84 -1.52 4.11
CA ARG A 603 26.88 -1.53 5.23
C ARG A 603 26.15 -2.87 5.28
N ASN A 604 26.05 -3.49 6.45
CA ASN A 604 25.35 -4.76 6.60
C ASN A 604 23.85 -4.59 6.27
N PRO A 605 23.33 -5.27 5.25
CA PRO A 605 21.92 -5.19 4.90
C PRO A 605 21.01 -5.74 5.98
N VAL A 606 19.78 -5.22 6.01
CA VAL A 606 18.69 -5.75 6.82
C VAL A 606 17.61 -6.31 5.93
N GLN A 607 16.92 -7.34 6.42
CA GLN A 607 15.79 -7.97 5.75
C GLN A 607 14.72 -8.35 6.77
N PHE A 608 13.46 -8.26 6.38
CA PHE A 608 12.34 -8.70 7.22
C PHE A 608 12.19 -10.21 7.24
N ILE A 609 12.32 -10.82 6.06
CA ILE A 609 12.02 -12.24 5.88
C ILE A 609 13.29 -13.02 6.07
N SER A 610 13.29 -13.95 7.02
CA SER A 610 14.42 -14.83 7.23
C SER A 610 14.57 -15.80 6.07
N VAL A 611 15.77 -15.90 5.51
CA VAL A 611 16.10 -16.94 4.50
C VAL A 611 16.07 -18.33 5.15
N VAL A 612 16.24 -18.39 6.47
CA VAL A 612 16.17 -19.62 7.29
C VAL A 612 14.74 -19.96 7.73
N GLN A 613 13.83 -19.01 7.82
CA GLN A 613 12.46 -19.32 8.21
C GLN A 613 11.51 -18.29 7.62
N THR A 614 10.89 -18.65 6.50
CA THR A 614 9.99 -17.75 5.79
C THR A 614 8.62 -17.79 6.45
N GLU A 615 8.10 -16.62 6.80
CA GLU A 615 6.79 -16.50 7.45
C GLU A 615 6.00 -15.36 6.83
N ALA A 616 4.69 -15.57 6.66
CA ALA A 616 3.82 -14.58 6.04
C ALA A 616 3.79 -13.28 6.88
N ARG A 617 3.86 -13.37 8.22
CA ARG A 617 3.88 -12.21 9.13
C ARG A 617 4.98 -11.21 8.76
N ASP A 618 6.17 -11.71 8.42
CA ASP A 618 7.32 -10.86 8.14
C ASP A 618 7.18 -10.23 6.75
N ALA A 619 6.55 -10.94 5.81
CA ALA A 619 6.19 -10.37 4.52
C ALA A 619 5.12 -9.25 4.65
N TYR A 620 4.15 -9.39 5.56
CA TYR A 620 3.20 -8.31 5.87
C TYR A 620 3.90 -7.09 6.48
N HIS A 621 4.86 -7.30 7.40
CA HIS A 621 5.66 -6.22 7.99
C HIS A 621 6.53 -5.51 6.93
N GLU A 622 7.15 -6.26 6.03
CA GLU A 622 7.91 -5.71 4.91
C GLU A 622 7.03 -4.87 3.98
N THR A 623 5.84 -5.36 3.60
CA THR A 623 4.88 -4.59 2.80
C THR A 623 4.45 -3.31 3.52
N ASP A 624 4.24 -3.37 4.84
CA ASP A 624 3.93 -2.17 5.62
C ASP A 624 5.10 -1.17 5.58
N GLU A 625 6.35 -1.60 5.74
CA GLU A 625 7.50 -0.67 5.64
C GLU A 625 7.72 -0.12 4.22
N VAL A 626 7.44 -0.90 3.17
CA VAL A 626 7.44 -0.40 1.78
C VAL A 626 6.40 0.70 1.58
N LEU A 627 5.20 0.52 2.13
CA LEU A 627 4.20 1.56 2.06
C LEU A 627 4.59 2.79 2.93
N ASP A 628 5.29 2.58 4.06
CA ASP A 628 5.72 3.66 4.97
C ASP A 628 6.80 4.51 4.30
N SER A 629 7.72 3.88 3.54
CA SER A 629 8.77 4.58 2.81
C SER A 629 8.17 5.58 1.80
N LEU A 630 7.08 5.22 1.12
CA LEU A 630 6.35 6.07 0.17
C LEU A 630 5.53 7.15 0.87
N PHE A 631 4.77 6.78 1.90
CA PHE A 631 3.90 7.71 2.63
C PHE A 631 4.67 8.79 3.39
N TYR A 632 5.83 8.44 3.95
CA TYR A 632 6.69 9.39 4.64
C TYR A 632 7.72 10.08 3.75
N HIS A 633 7.70 9.80 2.44
CA HIS A 633 8.58 10.46 1.48
C HIS A 633 8.30 11.98 1.41
N PRO A 634 9.33 12.85 1.33
CA PRO A 634 9.14 14.30 1.34
C PRO A 634 8.32 14.82 0.15
N SER A 635 8.41 14.18 -1.02
CA SER A 635 7.60 14.55 -2.19
C SER A 635 6.14 14.11 -2.11
N HIS A 636 5.79 13.19 -1.20
CA HIS A 636 4.43 12.65 -1.14
C HIS A 636 3.38 13.71 -0.77
N PRO A 637 3.53 14.50 0.32
CA PRO A 637 2.58 15.56 0.66
C PRO A 637 2.36 16.60 -0.46
N PRO A 638 3.40 17.25 -1.03
CA PRO A 638 3.19 18.26 -2.07
C PRO A 638 2.60 17.65 -3.34
N TYR A 639 3.02 16.45 -3.74
CA TYR A 639 2.44 15.75 -4.89
C TYR A 639 0.93 15.54 -4.70
N LEU A 640 0.53 14.97 -3.56
CA LEU A 640 -0.87 14.72 -3.26
C LEU A 640 -1.69 16.01 -3.17
N ALA A 641 -1.15 17.06 -2.55
CA ALA A 641 -1.79 18.37 -2.45
C ALA A 641 -2.07 18.99 -3.82
N MET A 642 -1.08 18.95 -4.73
CA MET A 642 -1.22 19.47 -6.09
C MET A 642 -2.29 18.71 -6.87
N VAL A 643 -2.24 17.36 -6.87
CA VAL A 643 -3.18 16.54 -7.63
C VAL A 643 -4.61 16.70 -7.08
N LEU A 644 -4.79 16.73 -5.75
CA LEU A 644 -6.11 16.96 -5.16
C LEU A 644 -6.63 18.38 -5.43
N ALA A 645 -5.79 19.40 -5.38
CA ALA A 645 -6.19 20.78 -5.69
C ALA A 645 -6.79 20.88 -7.10
N GLN A 646 -6.18 20.21 -8.09
CA GLN A 646 -6.73 20.11 -9.45
C GLN A 646 -8.13 19.48 -9.45
N ARG A 647 -8.33 18.37 -8.72
CA ARG A 647 -9.64 17.69 -8.64
C ARG A 647 -10.70 18.48 -7.86
N PHE A 648 -10.30 19.47 -7.07
CA PHE A 648 -11.19 20.40 -6.37
C PHE A 648 -11.29 21.78 -7.02
N GLY A 649 -10.76 21.91 -8.24
CA GLY A 649 -11.07 23.00 -9.14
C GLY A 649 -10.03 24.10 -9.24
N LEU A 650 -8.80 23.80 -8.82
CA LEU A 650 -7.64 24.67 -8.90
C LEU A 650 -6.60 24.00 -9.80
N SER A 651 -6.66 24.21 -11.12
CA SER A 651 -5.70 23.58 -12.05
C SER A 651 -4.26 24.05 -11.77
N ASN A 652 -4.09 25.31 -11.35
CA ASN A 652 -2.81 25.95 -11.12
C ASN A 652 -2.79 26.63 -9.74
N ALA A 653 -2.87 25.84 -8.67
CA ALA A 653 -2.75 26.34 -7.30
C ALA A 653 -1.41 27.05 -7.07
N SER A 654 -1.40 28.15 -6.30
CA SER A 654 -0.16 28.86 -6.01
C SER A 654 0.77 28.01 -5.13
N PRO A 655 2.11 28.21 -5.23
CA PRO A 655 3.05 27.55 -4.34
C PRO A 655 2.75 27.77 -2.85
N SER A 656 2.23 28.95 -2.51
CA SER A 656 1.86 29.28 -1.12
C SER A 656 0.67 28.47 -0.60
N LEU A 657 -0.32 28.19 -1.46
CA LEU A 657 -1.46 27.35 -1.10
C LEU A 657 -1.01 25.91 -0.89
N ILE A 658 -0.16 25.39 -1.77
CA ILE A 658 0.40 24.04 -1.64
C ILE A 658 1.20 23.92 -0.34
N GLU A 659 2.05 24.88 -0.01
CA GLU A 659 2.81 24.88 1.24
C GLU A 659 1.91 24.84 2.49
N ARG A 660 0.82 25.63 2.51
CA ARG A 660 -0.16 25.61 3.60
C ARG A 660 -0.90 24.27 3.69
N ALA A 661 -1.29 23.71 2.54
CA ALA A 661 -1.97 22.42 2.46
C ALA A 661 -1.07 21.28 2.96
N VAL A 662 0.20 21.27 2.55
CA VAL A 662 1.23 20.34 3.04
C VAL A 662 1.42 20.49 4.54
N THR A 663 1.54 21.71 5.05
CA THR A 663 1.70 21.96 6.48
C THR A 663 0.53 21.41 7.30
N ALA A 664 -0.70 21.61 6.84
CA ALA A 664 -1.90 21.06 7.49
C ALA A 664 -1.98 19.53 7.41
N TYR A 665 -1.55 18.92 6.30
CA TYR A 665 -1.45 17.48 6.14
C TYR A 665 -0.43 16.86 7.10
N GLU A 666 0.75 17.47 7.23
CA GLU A 666 1.80 17.01 8.15
C GLU A 666 1.41 17.18 9.62
N ALA A 667 0.76 18.31 9.97
CA ALA A 667 0.27 18.57 11.33
C ALA A 667 -1.01 17.79 11.66
N GLY A 668 -1.70 17.25 10.65
CA GLY A 668 -3.00 16.60 10.80
C GLY A 668 -4.12 17.52 11.28
N SER A 669 -3.94 18.84 11.20
CA SER A 669 -4.88 19.82 11.74
C SER A 669 -4.94 21.11 10.91
N TYR A 670 -6.12 21.70 10.82
CA TYR A 670 -6.35 23.01 10.20
C TYR A 670 -7.50 23.74 10.91
N GLU A 671 -7.31 25.04 11.16
CA GLU A 671 -8.34 25.89 11.78
C GLU A 671 -8.85 26.93 10.79
N SER A 672 -10.18 27.02 10.64
CA SER A 672 -10.82 28.08 9.87
C SER A 672 -12.17 28.45 10.50
N ASN A 673 -12.44 29.76 10.66
CA ASN A 673 -13.68 30.28 11.24
C ASN A 673 -14.07 29.66 12.60
N ASN A 674 -13.09 29.46 13.50
CA ASN A 674 -13.25 28.78 14.80
C ASN A 674 -13.68 27.30 14.72
N LEU A 675 -13.53 26.66 13.55
CA LEU A 675 -13.71 25.22 13.37
C LEU A 675 -12.35 24.56 13.17
N GLN A 676 -12.14 23.44 13.86
CA GLN A 676 -10.95 22.60 13.76
C GLN A 676 -11.24 21.39 12.87
N PHE A 677 -10.34 21.12 11.94
CA PHE A 677 -10.40 19.99 11.00
C PHE A 677 -9.19 19.08 11.20
N GLY A 678 -9.39 17.76 11.01
CA GLY A 678 -8.33 16.74 11.04
C GLY A 678 -8.18 16.01 12.38
N SER A 679 -7.40 14.92 12.37
CA SER A 679 -7.18 14.01 13.50
C SER A 679 -5.99 14.36 14.41
N GLY A 680 -5.19 15.38 14.05
CA GLY A 680 -3.95 15.74 14.73
C GLY A 680 -2.79 14.77 14.48
N LYS A 681 -2.91 13.91 13.46
CA LYS A 681 -1.88 12.94 13.06
C LYS A 681 -1.36 13.23 11.67
N TYR A 682 -0.07 12.96 11.43
CA TYR A 682 0.53 13.09 10.11
C TYR A 682 -0.29 12.33 9.04
N GLY A 683 -0.48 13.01 7.91
CA GLY A 683 -1.09 12.48 6.71
C GLY A 683 -2.62 12.37 6.75
N ASP A 684 -3.25 13.34 7.40
CA ASP A 684 -4.70 13.47 7.47
C ASP A 684 -5.28 14.11 6.20
N LEU A 685 -6.11 13.38 5.47
CA LEU A 685 -6.77 13.87 4.26
C LEU A 685 -7.85 14.92 4.55
N GLY A 686 -8.42 14.92 5.76
CA GLY A 686 -9.41 15.89 6.19
C GLY A 686 -8.84 17.29 6.34
N SER A 687 -7.68 17.43 6.99
CA SER A 687 -6.99 18.72 7.12
C SER A 687 -6.52 19.25 5.77
N LEU A 688 -5.99 18.37 4.91
CA LEU A 688 -5.55 18.73 3.56
C LEU A 688 -6.69 19.32 2.71
N ILE A 689 -7.82 18.61 2.61
CA ILE A 689 -8.98 19.10 1.84
C ILE A 689 -9.60 20.33 2.47
N ALA A 690 -9.60 20.45 3.81
CA ALA A 690 -10.10 21.64 4.47
C ALA A 690 -9.30 22.89 4.05
N VAL A 691 -7.97 22.81 3.92
CA VAL A 691 -7.17 23.90 3.34
C VAL A 691 -7.58 24.17 1.90
N ILE A 692 -7.56 23.16 1.04
CA ILE A 692 -7.87 23.32 -0.39
C ILE A 692 -9.24 23.99 -0.62
N LEU A 693 -10.23 23.73 0.24
CA LEU A 693 -11.57 24.28 0.08
C LEU A 693 -11.81 25.61 0.81
N LEU A 694 -11.15 25.86 1.94
CA LEU A 694 -11.46 26.98 2.83
C LEU A 694 -10.38 28.06 2.85
N ASP A 695 -9.23 27.82 2.24
CA ASP A 695 -8.19 28.83 2.09
C ASP A 695 -8.73 30.07 1.34
N PRO A 696 -8.30 31.30 1.71
CA PRO A 696 -8.69 32.50 0.99
C PRO A 696 -8.45 32.41 -0.52
N GLU A 697 -7.37 31.76 -0.96
CA GLU A 697 -7.07 31.59 -2.39
C GLU A 697 -8.16 30.80 -3.14
N SER A 698 -8.88 29.92 -2.44
CA SER A 698 -9.96 29.11 -3.01
C SER A 698 -11.33 29.77 -2.97
N ARG A 699 -11.47 30.91 -2.28
CA ARG A 699 -12.77 31.51 -1.93
C ARG A 699 -12.92 32.97 -2.34
N GLU A 700 -11.82 33.69 -2.51
CA GLU A 700 -11.83 35.11 -2.80
C GLU A 700 -12.28 35.41 -4.24
N ALA A 701 -13.38 36.15 -4.40
CA ALA A 701 -13.98 36.46 -5.71
C ALA A 701 -13.07 37.30 -6.62
N VAL A 702 -12.05 37.98 -6.07
CA VAL A 702 -11.07 38.72 -6.88
C VAL A 702 -10.22 37.78 -7.74
N LEU A 703 -9.99 36.54 -7.27
CA LEU A 703 -9.18 35.55 -7.98
C LEU A 703 -9.93 34.93 -9.16
N ASP A 704 -11.26 34.95 -9.16
CA ASP A 704 -12.06 34.54 -10.33
C ASP A 704 -11.76 35.40 -11.59
N ALA A 705 -11.17 36.59 -11.41
CA ALA A 705 -10.74 37.50 -12.47
C ALA A 705 -9.30 37.26 -12.97
N ASP A 706 -8.52 36.44 -12.28
CA ASP A 706 -7.18 36.04 -12.71
C ASP A 706 -7.29 34.99 -13.83
N GLN A 707 -6.49 35.16 -14.90
CA GLN A 707 -6.50 34.25 -16.04
C GLN A 707 -5.77 32.93 -15.76
N SER A 708 -4.93 32.90 -14.73
CA SER A 708 -4.20 31.71 -14.30
C SER A 708 -4.97 30.87 -13.27
N HIS A 709 -6.05 31.42 -12.71
CA HIS A 709 -6.84 30.80 -11.65
C HIS A 709 -8.07 30.05 -12.19
N GLY A 710 -8.53 29.05 -11.42
CA GLY A 710 -9.66 28.20 -11.75
C GLY A 710 -9.30 26.98 -12.61
N HIS A 711 -10.32 26.37 -13.20
CA HIS A 711 -10.21 25.17 -14.04
C HIS A 711 -11.40 25.04 -15.01
N ALA A 712 -11.21 24.19 -16.01
CA ALA A 712 -12.28 23.69 -16.87
C ALA A 712 -12.94 22.48 -16.20
N LYS A 713 -14.27 22.45 -16.05
CA LYS A 713 -14.94 21.36 -15.33
C LYS A 713 -14.82 20.04 -16.09
N ALA A 714 -14.56 18.92 -15.41
CA ALA A 714 -14.56 17.61 -16.06
C ALA A 714 -15.99 17.25 -16.60
N PRO A 715 -16.13 16.48 -17.70
CA PRO A 715 -17.43 16.19 -18.28
C PRO A 715 -18.44 15.58 -17.31
N LEU A 716 -18.04 14.58 -16.52
CA LEU A 716 -18.95 13.93 -15.57
C LEU A 716 -19.35 14.86 -14.42
N ASP A 717 -18.41 15.70 -13.98
CA ASP A 717 -18.65 16.71 -12.94
C ASP A 717 -19.69 17.74 -13.39
N LYS A 718 -19.68 18.13 -14.67
CA LYS A 718 -20.71 19.00 -15.26
C LYS A 718 -22.09 18.34 -15.20
N VAL A 719 -22.17 17.07 -15.59
CA VAL A 719 -23.43 16.31 -15.61
C VAL A 719 -24.00 16.20 -14.19
N ILE A 720 -23.20 15.74 -13.23
CA ILE A 720 -23.61 15.60 -11.83
C ILE A 720 -24.00 16.97 -11.23
N SER A 721 -23.21 18.02 -11.48
CA SER A 721 -23.54 19.36 -11.02
C SER A 721 -24.90 19.82 -11.55
N VAL A 722 -25.18 19.66 -12.84
CA VAL A 722 -26.48 20.04 -13.43
C VAL A 722 -27.61 19.20 -12.88
N PHE A 723 -27.44 17.88 -12.81
CA PHE A 723 -28.48 16.98 -12.31
C PHE A 723 -28.87 17.30 -10.87
N ARG A 724 -27.88 17.58 -10.02
CA ARG A 724 -28.09 17.98 -8.63
C ARG A 724 -28.77 19.33 -8.53
N SER A 725 -28.21 20.35 -9.20
CA SER A 725 -28.76 21.71 -9.19
C SER A 725 -30.19 21.77 -9.73
N MET A 726 -30.52 20.96 -10.73
CA MET A 726 -31.85 20.91 -11.35
C MET A 726 -32.80 19.89 -10.67
N GLY A 727 -32.35 19.23 -9.61
CA GLY A 727 -33.13 18.25 -8.85
C GLY A 727 -33.68 17.12 -9.73
N LEU A 728 -32.80 16.38 -10.40
CA LEU A 728 -33.19 15.21 -11.19
C LEU A 728 -33.94 14.20 -10.30
N LYS A 729 -35.19 13.89 -10.66
CA LYS A 729 -36.05 12.91 -9.99
C LYS A 729 -36.31 11.72 -10.88
N PHE A 730 -36.15 10.54 -10.31
CA PHE A 730 -36.46 9.27 -10.95
C PHE A 730 -37.91 8.88 -10.67
N GLU A 731 -38.57 8.23 -11.63
CA GLU A 731 -39.92 7.69 -11.41
C GLU A 731 -39.92 6.49 -10.45
N SER A 732 -38.82 5.74 -10.40
CA SER A 732 -38.58 4.66 -9.44
C SER A 732 -37.08 4.36 -9.36
N PRO A 733 -36.56 3.94 -8.18
CA PRO A 733 -35.18 3.49 -8.05
C PRO A 733 -34.83 2.31 -8.97
N LEU A 734 -35.82 1.48 -9.33
CA LEU A 734 -35.68 0.33 -10.23
C LEU A 734 -35.67 0.72 -11.72
N VAL A 735 -36.04 1.97 -12.03
CA VAL A 735 -36.05 2.54 -13.39
C VAL A 735 -34.89 3.50 -13.53
N MET A 736 -33.82 3.34 -12.75
CA MET A 736 -32.56 4.00 -13.03
C MET A 736 -31.87 3.29 -14.18
N PRO A 737 -31.83 3.90 -15.38
CA PRO A 737 -30.97 3.39 -16.43
C PRO A 737 -29.52 3.70 -16.07
N THR A 738 -28.61 3.13 -16.84
CA THR A 738 -27.17 3.38 -16.86
C THR A 738 -26.85 4.83 -17.24
N LEU A 739 -27.18 5.77 -16.34
CA LEU A 739 -27.16 7.20 -16.57
C LEU A 739 -25.74 7.73 -16.88
N LEU A 740 -24.70 6.99 -16.49
CA LEU A 740 -23.31 7.45 -16.43
C LEU A 740 -22.29 6.39 -16.88
N ASP A 741 -22.75 5.42 -17.69
CA ASP A 741 -21.91 4.68 -18.62
C ASP A 741 -21.74 5.60 -19.84
N SER A 742 -20.67 6.39 -19.82
CA SER A 742 -20.58 7.60 -20.64
C SER A 742 -19.17 7.91 -21.13
N TYR A 743 -18.23 6.98 -20.96
CA TYR A 743 -16.92 7.11 -21.57
C TYR A 743 -17.00 7.29 -23.10
N ASP A 744 -17.83 6.51 -23.79
CA ASP A 744 -17.97 6.63 -25.25
C ASP A 744 -18.65 7.94 -25.70
N THR A 745 -19.51 8.51 -24.85
CA THR A 745 -20.33 9.67 -25.20
C THR A 745 -19.68 10.99 -24.79
N ILE A 746 -19.24 11.12 -23.53
CA ILE A 746 -18.67 12.36 -22.98
C ILE A 746 -17.20 12.21 -22.56
N GLY A 747 -16.61 11.02 -22.71
CA GLY A 747 -15.19 10.77 -22.43
C GLY A 747 -14.86 10.47 -20.98
N GLN A 748 -15.87 10.37 -20.11
CA GLN A 748 -15.69 10.09 -18.69
C GLN A 748 -16.93 9.37 -18.14
N GLY A 749 -16.72 8.27 -17.43
CA GLY A 749 -17.77 7.49 -16.78
C GLY A 749 -17.27 6.89 -15.47
N SER A 750 -18.20 6.42 -14.64
CA SER A 750 -17.85 5.76 -13.38
C SER A 750 -17.20 4.40 -13.66
N TYR A 751 -16.10 4.03 -13.00
CA TYR A 751 -15.37 2.76 -13.23
C TYR A 751 -14.78 2.55 -14.63
N GLU A 752 -14.83 3.56 -15.51
CA GLU A 752 -14.44 3.46 -16.92
C GLU A 752 -13.07 4.12 -17.19
N SER A 753 -12.16 4.07 -16.22
CA SER A 753 -10.80 4.56 -16.44
C SER A 753 -10.17 3.83 -17.63
N PRO A 754 -9.69 4.54 -18.67
CA PRO A 754 -9.18 3.89 -19.88
C PRO A 754 -7.77 3.29 -19.68
N SER A 755 -7.05 3.72 -18.66
CA SER A 755 -5.68 3.28 -18.36
C SER A 755 -5.28 3.64 -16.94
N VAL A 756 -4.10 3.20 -16.50
CA VAL A 756 -3.49 3.57 -15.21
C VAL A 756 -3.31 5.09 -15.04
N PHE A 757 -3.13 5.81 -16.15
CA PHE A 757 -3.05 7.28 -16.20
C PHE A 757 -4.41 7.97 -16.08
N ASN A 758 -5.47 7.20 -15.82
CA ASN A 758 -6.82 7.68 -15.70
C ASN A 758 -7.34 8.35 -16.99
N PHE A 759 -8.40 9.16 -16.89
CA PHE A 759 -8.99 9.88 -18.02
C PHE A 759 -8.07 10.95 -18.61
N TYR A 760 -7.19 11.54 -17.80
CA TYR A 760 -6.31 12.64 -18.21
C TYR A 760 -5.12 12.85 -17.27
N LEU A 761 -4.00 13.31 -17.85
CA LEU A 761 -2.75 13.59 -17.14
C LEU A 761 -2.80 14.90 -16.36
N VAL A 762 -2.18 14.89 -15.17
CA VAL A 762 -2.08 16.04 -14.24
C VAL A 762 -1.31 17.21 -14.87
N GLU A 763 -0.32 16.91 -15.70
CA GLU A 763 0.53 17.88 -16.39
C GLU A 763 0.01 18.34 -17.76
N PHE A 764 -1.17 17.89 -18.19
CA PHE A 764 -1.67 18.23 -19.52
C PHE A 764 -1.95 19.74 -19.65
N ALA A 765 -1.29 20.39 -20.62
CA ALA A 765 -1.48 21.78 -20.99
C ALA A 765 -2.10 21.86 -22.40
N HIS A 766 -3.26 22.51 -22.54
CA HIS A 766 -3.90 22.63 -23.84
C HIS A 766 -3.07 23.55 -24.77
N PRO A 767 -2.82 23.15 -26.04
CA PRO A 767 -2.08 23.98 -26.97
C PRO A 767 -2.71 25.37 -27.18
N GLY A 768 -1.87 26.40 -27.23
CA GLY A 768 -2.29 27.81 -27.32
C GLY A 768 -2.09 28.54 -26.00
N ALA A 769 -3.02 29.43 -25.64
CA ALA A 769 -2.83 30.38 -24.53
C ALA A 769 -2.43 29.75 -23.18
N VAL A 770 -2.90 28.54 -22.88
CA VAL A 770 -2.55 27.82 -21.64
C VAL A 770 -1.09 27.36 -21.68
N GLN A 771 -0.71 26.65 -22.74
CA GLN A 771 0.67 26.18 -22.93
C GLN A 771 1.66 27.34 -23.07
N ASP A 772 1.31 28.40 -23.81
CA ASP A 772 2.15 29.60 -23.98
C ASP A 772 2.40 30.32 -22.64
N ALA A 773 1.46 30.23 -21.71
CA ALA A 773 1.58 30.75 -20.35
C ALA A 773 2.25 29.76 -19.37
N SER A 774 2.68 28.58 -19.83
CA SER A 774 3.23 27.50 -18.99
C SER A 774 2.29 27.05 -17.86
N LEU A 775 0.98 27.09 -18.12
CA LEU A 775 -0.07 26.63 -17.21
C LEU A 775 -0.55 25.22 -17.60
N THR A 776 -1.25 24.56 -16.68
CA THR A 776 -1.92 23.27 -16.91
C THR A 776 -3.43 23.45 -17.02
N SER A 777 -4.06 22.56 -17.78
CA SER A 777 -5.52 22.47 -17.93
C SER A 777 -5.96 21.01 -18.15
N PRO A 778 -5.78 20.12 -17.16
CA PRO A 778 -5.86 18.67 -17.33
C PRO A 778 -7.16 18.17 -17.99
N GLU A 779 -8.30 18.69 -17.53
CA GLU A 779 -9.65 18.27 -17.90
C GLU A 779 -9.97 18.54 -19.38
N THR A 780 -9.27 19.51 -19.98
CA THR A 780 -9.49 19.90 -21.38
C THR A 780 -8.99 18.87 -22.38
N SER A 781 -8.16 17.90 -21.94
CA SER A 781 -7.78 16.74 -22.77
C SER A 781 -9.01 15.89 -23.18
N LEU A 782 -10.08 15.94 -22.38
CA LEU A 782 -11.34 15.26 -22.68
C LEU A 782 -12.25 16.03 -23.65
N TYR A 783 -11.93 17.29 -23.97
CA TYR A 783 -12.80 18.17 -24.76
C TYR A 783 -12.64 17.92 -26.27
N GLN A 784 -12.99 16.72 -26.71
CA GLN A 784 -13.08 16.40 -28.13
C GLN A 784 -14.37 16.97 -28.71
N SER A 785 -14.30 17.54 -29.92
CA SER A 785 -15.42 18.29 -30.53
C SER A 785 -16.73 17.51 -30.55
N TYR A 786 -16.72 16.22 -30.91
CA TYR A 786 -17.93 15.42 -30.95
C TYR A 786 -18.50 15.09 -29.56
N ARG A 787 -17.64 14.85 -28.55
CA ARG A 787 -18.05 14.59 -27.16
C ARG A 787 -18.64 15.82 -26.49
N LEU A 788 -18.05 16.99 -26.75
CA LEU A 788 -18.57 18.26 -26.24
C LEU A 788 -19.94 18.59 -26.84
N LEU A 789 -20.11 18.40 -28.16
CA LEU A 789 -21.41 18.56 -28.82
C LEU A 789 -22.43 17.58 -28.25
N TYR A 790 -22.05 16.31 -28.07
CA TYR A 790 -22.93 15.32 -27.47
C TYR A 790 -23.38 15.73 -26.06
N LEU A 791 -22.44 16.16 -25.21
CA LEU A 791 -22.74 16.62 -23.85
C LEU A 791 -23.75 17.78 -23.86
N LEU A 792 -23.54 18.78 -24.72
CA LEU A 792 -24.44 19.92 -24.84
C LEU A 792 -25.83 19.51 -25.33
N ASP A 793 -25.90 18.66 -26.35
CA ASP A 793 -27.15 18.14 -26.88
C ASP A 793 -27.88 17.29 -25.84
N ALA A 794 -27.16 16.47 -25.07
CA ALA A 794 -27.72 15.62 -24.02
C ALA A 794 -28.28 16.45 -22.84
N LEU A 795 -27.55 17.47 -22.39
CA LEU A 795 -28.03 18.40 -21.37
C LEU A 795 -29.28 19.15 -21.86
N SER A 796 -29.22 19.69 -23.08
CA SER A 796 -30.31 20.43 -23.72
C SER A 796 -31.56 19.57 -23.91
N THR A 797 -31.38 18.30 -24.29
CA THR A 797 -32.45 17.32 -24.41
C THR A 797 -33.05 16.97 -23.07
N THR A 798 -32.22 16.75 -22.05
CA THR A 798 -32.67 16.43 -20.69
C THR A 798 -33.55 17.54 -20.12
N VAL A 799 -33.24 18.80 -20.40
CA VAL A 799 -34.10 19.95 -20.04
C VAL A 799 -35.47 19.90 -20.73
N LYS A 800 -35.52 19.51 -22.02
CA LYS A 800 -36.75 19.52 -22.82
C LYS A 800 -37.65 18.32 -22.57
N PHE A 801 -37.07 17.13 -22.44
CA PHE A 801 -37.80 15.87 -22.51
C PHE A 801 -37.49 14.93 -21.33
N GLY A 802 -36.61 15.33 -20.41
CA GLY A 802 -36.03 14.44 -19.41
C GLY A 802 -35.00 13.48 -20.01
N VAL A 803 -34.46 12.59 -19.18
CA VAL A 803 -33.60 11.49 -19.61
C VAL A 803 -34.50 10.44 -20.27
N ASN A 804 -34.22 10.05 -21.51
CA ASN A 804 -35.03 9.08 -22.26
C ASN A 804 -34.16 8.30 -23.26
N ASP A 805 -34.67 7.19 -23.77
CA ASP A 805 -33.93 6.26 -24.64
C ASP A 805 -34.20 6.50 -26.14
N CYS A 806 -34.74 7.66 -26.49
CA CYS A 806 -35.24 7.92 -27.82
C CYS A 806 -34.15 7.74 -28.88
N PRO A 807 -34.34 6.86 -29.89
CA PRO A 807 -33.26 6.39 -30.76
C PRO A 807 -32.56 7.47 -31.60
N ARG A 808 -33.09 8.71 -31.62
CA ARG A 808 -32.61 9.87 -32.39
C ARG A 808 -32.25 11.09 -31.55
N VAL A 809 -32.39 11.06 -30.23
CA VAL A 809 -32.12 12.23 -29.39
C VAL A 809 -30.95 11.92 -28.46
N PRO A 810 -29.88 12.75 -28.43
CA PRO A 810 -28.79 12.57 -27.49
C PRO A 810 -29.31 12.70 -26.06
N THR A 811 -29.07 11.69 -25.23
CA THR A 811 -29.46 11.66 -23.80
C THR A 811 -28.39 10.92 -23.01
N PHE A 812 -28.44 11.02 -21.69
CA PHE A 812 -27.53 10.30 -20.80
C PHE A 812 -27.92 8.84 -20.55
N GLU A 813 -28.84 8.28 -21.33
CA GLU A 813 -29.25 6.89 -21.18
C GLU A 813 -28.39 5.97 -22.07
N GLY A 814 -27.63 5.07 -21.44
CA GLY A 814 -26.80 4.10 -22.16
C GLY A 814 -27.57 2.97 -22.84
N TRP A 815 -28.83 2.70 -22.43
CA TRP A 815 -29.63 1.60 -22.97
C TRP A 815 -30.79 2.09 -23.85
N LYS A 816 -30.77 1.74 -25.15
CA LYS A 816 -31.94 1.88 -26.02
C LYS A 816 -32.87 0.70 -25.75
N ILE A 817 -33.91 0.87 -24.92
CA ILE A 817 -34.95 -0.16 -24.81
C ILE A 817 -35.52 -0.30 -26.23
N SER A 818 -35.63 -1.54 -26.71
CA SER A 818 -36.17 -1.87 -28.03
C SER A 818 -37.69 -1.63 -28.13
N SER A 819 -38.23 -0.62 -27.43
CA SER A 819 -39.63 -0.19 -27.52
C SER A 819 -39.71 1.14 -28.29
N PRO A 820 -39.79 1.13 -29.63
CA PRO A 820 -39.75 2.33 -30.47
C PRO A 820 -41.00 3.24 -30.39
N PHE A 821 -41.80 3.20 -29.31
CA PHE A 821 -43.18 3.71 -29.36
C PHE A 821 -43.59 4.84 -28.42
N GLN A 822 -42.74 5.42 -27.56
CA GLN A 822 -43.19 6.53 -26.71
C GLN A 822 -42.16 7.66 -26.50
N CYS A 823 -41.65 8.22 -27.60
CA CYS A 823 -40.91 9.49 -27.55
C CYS A 823 -41.87 10.67 -27.59
N SER A 824 -41.82 11.54 -26.58
CA SER A 824 -42.53 12.82 -26.66
C SER A 824 -41.90 13.70 -27.73
N THR A 825 -42.71 14.19 -28.66
CA THR A 825 -42.32 15.26 -29.59
C THR A 825 -42.71 16.64 -29.09
N VAL A 826 -43.39 16.71 -27.95
CA VAL A 826 -43.86 17.95 -27.34
C VAL A 826 -42.87 18.37 -26.26
N GLU A 827 -42.27 19.53 -26.46
CA GLU A 827 -41.33 20.13 -25.51
C GLU A 827 -41.97 20.28 -24.12
N GLY A 828 -41.26 19.85 -23.07
CA GLY A 828 -41.72 19.89 -21.68
C GLY A 828 -42.60 18.70 -21.26
N ASN A 829 -43.00 17.83 -22.18
CA ASN A 829 -43.68 16.58 -21.82
C ASN A 829 -42.65 15.48 -21.53
N THR A 830 -42.55 15.14 -20.25
CA THR A 830 -41.61 14.15 -19.69
C THR A 830 -42.33 12.90 -19.17
N ASN A 831 -43.56 12.61 -19.64
CA ASN A 831 -44.37 11.49 -19.13
C ASN A 831 -43.80 10.10 -19.46
N PHE A 832 -42.88 10.03 -20.42
CA PHE A 832 -42.22 8.80 -20.86
C PHE A 832 -40.75 8.80 -20.45
N SER A 833 -40.34 9.75 -19.60
CA SER A 833 -38.96 9.89 -19.17
C SER A 833 -38.76 9.19 -17.82
N PRO A 834 -37.84 8.21 -17.74
CA PRO A 834 -37.49 7.57 -16.46
C PRO A 834 -36.91 8.54 -15.41
N ALA A 835 -36.32 9.66 -15.84
CA ALA A 835 -35.77 10.67 -14.95
C ALA A 835 -35.96 12.10 -15.49
N ARG A 836 -36.50 13.01 -14.69
CA ARG A 836 -36.80 14.40 -15.10
C ARG A 836 -36.34 15.41 -14.08
N PHE A 837 -35.96 16.60 -14.54
CA PHE A 837 -35.69 17.72 -13.63
C PHE A 837 -36.95 18.15 -12.90
N SER A 838 -36.80 18.43 -11.60
CA SER A 838 -37.89 18.93 -10.75
C SER A 838 -37.70 20.37 -10.31
N TYR A 839 -36.64 21.02 -10.79
CA TYR A 839 -36.36 22.42 -10.54
C TYR A 839 -37.55 23.32 -10.89
N TRP A 840 -37.86 24.22 -9.98
CA TRP A 840 -38.76 25.33 -10.18
C TRP A 840 -38.18 26.55 -9.43
N PRO A 841 -38.10 27.73 -10.08
CA PRO A 841 -37.50 28.91 -9.47
C PRO A 841 -38.31 29.39 -8.26
N SER A 842 -37.63 29.97 -7.28
CA SER A 842 -38.23 30.53 -6.07
C SER A 842 -39.12 31.75 -6.37
N SER A 843 -38.83 32.47 -7.47
CA SER A 843 -39.65 33.58 -7.96
C SER A 843 -39.79 33.55 -9.49
N VAL A 844 -41.03 33.69 -9.95
CA VAL A 844 -41.41 33.81 -11.37
C VAL A 844 -41.96 35.20 -11.71
N GLU A 845 -41.64 36.22 -10.90
CA GLU A 845 -42.13 37.59 -11.10
C GLU A 845 -41.52 38.25 -12.35
N SER A 846 -40.30 37.85 -12.72
CA SER A 846 -39.59 38.38 -13.89
C SER A 846 -38.64 37.36 -14.49
N VAL A 847 -38.24 37.54 -15.75
CA VAL A 847 -37.17 36.72 -16.35
C VAL A 847 -35.85 36.92 -15.60
N GLN A 848 -35.58 38.14 -15.13
CA GLN A 848 -34.38 38.45 -14.38
C GLN A 848 -34.27 37.61 -13.10
N SER A 849 -35.36 37.44 -12.34
CA SER A 849 -35.32 36.60 -11.12
C SER A 849 -35.02 35.14 -11.43
N ILE A 850 -35.56 34.62 -12.54
CA ILE A 850 -35.29 33.24 -13.00
C ILE A 850 -33.83 33.09 -13.43
N VAL A 851 -33.32 34.00 -14.26
CA VAL A 851 -31.94 33.94 -14.78
C VAL A 851 -30.92 34.12 -13.66
N SER A 852 -31.13 35.04 -12.72
CA SER A 852 -30.21 35.24 -11.60
C SER A 852 -30.16 34.04 -10.65
N GLU A 853 -31.29 33.37 -10.39
CA GLU A 853 -31.31 32.14 -9.59
C GLU A 853 -30.60 30.97 -10.31
N LEU A 854 -30.86 30.78 -11.61
CA LEU A 854 -30.16 29.78 -12.41
C LEU A 854 -28.66 30.09 -12.52
N SER A 855 -28.27 31.36 -12.58
CA SER A 855 -26.87 31.81 -12.52
C SER A 855 -26.20 31.31 -11.24
N LEU A 856 -26.84 31.48 -10.08
CA LEU A 856 -26.34 30.97 -8.81
C LEU A 856 -26.18 29.43 -8.85
N LEU A 857 -27.17 28.71 -9.35
CA LEU A 857 -27.20 27.24 -9.31
C LEU A 857 -26.27 26.56 -10.32
N LEU A 858 -26.06 27.16 -11.50
CA LEU A 858 -25.32 26.54 -12.61
C LEU A 858 -23.92 27.14 -12.84
N THR A 859 -23.72 28.40 -12.46
CA THR A 859 -22.44 29.13 -12.66
C THR A 859 -21.85 29.67 -11.36
N SER A 860 -22.47 29.40 -10.20
CA SER A 860 -22.08 29.98 -8.92
C SER A 860 -22.04 31.52 -8.96
N SER A 861 -23.00 32.12 -9.69
CA SER A 861 -23.11 33.57 -9.89
C SER A 861 -21.95 34.23 -10.66
N ARG A 862 -21.19 33.45 -11.45
CA ARG A 862 -20.07 33.95 -12.25
C ARG A 862 -20.44 34.42 -13.65
N MET A 863 -21.72 34.26 -14.04
CA MET A 863 -22.19 34.71 -15.34
C MET A 863 -21.99 36.22 -15.51
N THR A 864 -21.44 36.62 -16.66
CA THR A 864 -21.21 38.04 -16.92
C THR A 864 -22.52 38.80 -17.10
N THR A 865 -22.56 40.07 -16.68
CA THR A 865 -23.71 40.98 -16.88
C THR A 865 -24.17 41.03 -18.34
N SER A 866 -23.23 40.96 -19.29
CA SER A 866 -23.53 40.93 -20.72
C SER A 866 -24.26 39.65 -21.15
N ASN A 867 -23.81 38.48 -20.67
CA ASN A 867 -24.47 37.21 -20.94
C ASN A 867 -25.84 37.14 -20.26
N GLU A 868 -25.93 37.62 -19.01
CA GLU A 868 -27.19 37.67 -18.27
C GLU A 868 -28.24 38.54 -18.98
N ALA A 869 -27.84 39.74 -19.44
CA ALA A 869 -28.71 40.62 -20.21
C ALA A 869 -29.12 40.02 -21.56
N LEU A 870 -28.19 39.35 -22.27
CA LEU A 870 -28.48 38.69 -23.53
C LEU A 870 -29.49 37.55 -23.34
N ILE A 871 -29.26 36.67 -22.37
CA ILE A 871 -30.16 35.55 -22.07
C ILE A 871 -31.53 36.08 -21.65
N THR A 872 -31.58 37.09 -20.79
CA THR A 872 -32.84 37.74 -20.39
C THR A 872 -33.59 38.28 -21.61
N SER A 873 -32.89 38.93 -22.55
CA SER A 873 -33.51 39.45 -23.78
C SER A 873 -34.03 38.35 -24.72
N LEU A 874 -33.41 37.17 -24.73
CA LEU A 874 -33.83 36.02 -25.53
C LEU A 874 -35.01 35.27 -24.91
N VAL A 875 -35.10 35.25 -23.58
CA VAL A 875 -36.14 34.55 -22.83
C VAL A 875 -37.39 35.41 -22.63
N GLN A 876 -37.25 36.74 -22.53
CA GLN A 876 -38.37 37.67 -22.32
C GLN A 876 -39.53 37.48 -23.32
N PRO A 877 -39.31 37.35 -24.64
CA PRO A 877 -40.40 37.12 -25.58
C PRO A 877 -41.16 35.82 -25.34
N ILE A 878 -40.51 34.78 -24.81
CA ILE A 878 -41.13 33.50 -24.45
C ILE A 878 -41.96 33.68 -23.18
N PHE A 879 -41.39 34.36 -22.17
CA PHE A 879 -42.08 34.67 -20.92
C PHE A 879 -43.36 35.49 -21.15
N ASP A 880 -43.30 36.49 -22.05
CA ASP A 880 -44.44 37.35 -22.39
C ASP A 880 -45.61 36.60 -23.05
N THR A 881 -45.39 35.38 -23.56
CA THR A 881 -46.48 34.53 -24.08
C THR A 881 -47.33 33.89 -22.98
N GLY A 882 -46.88 33.94 -21.72
CA GLY A 882 -47.50 33.27 -20.58
C GLY A 882 -47.05 31.81 -20.36
N ASP A 883 -46.24 31.24 -21.25
CA ASP A 883 -45.65 29.90 -21.07
C ASP A 883 -44.37 29.97 -20.20
N ILE A 884 -44.58 30.17 -18.89
CA ILE A 884 -43.49 30.31 -17.91
C ILE A 884 -42.60 29.05 -17.89
N SER A 885 -43.19 27.86 -18.00
CA SER A 885 -42.44 26.60 -18.02
C SER A 885 -41.49 26.54 -19.20
N LYS A 886 -41.90 27.01 -20.38
CA LYS A 886 -41.01 27.13 -21.55
C LYS A 886 -39.95 28.21 -21.37
N ALA A 887 -40.28 29.34 -20.76
CA ALA A 887 -39.31 30.37 -20.45
C ALA A 887 -38.19 29.85 -19.51
N ILE A 888 -38.55 29.08 -18.48
CA ILE A 888 -37.59 28.43 -17.57
C ILE A 888 -36.68 27.46 -18.34
N ARG A 889 -37.25 26.57 -19.18
CA ARG A 889 -36.44 25.64 -20.00
C ARG A 889 -35.50 26.35 -20.96
N ALA A 890 -35.97 27.43 -21.61
CA ALA A 890 -35.13 28.23 -22.48
C ALA A 890 -33.97 28.88 -21.71
N ALA A 891 -34.23 29.46 -20.53
CA ALA A 891 -33.19 30.01 -19.67
C ALA A 891 -32.16 28.95 -19.25
N GLN A 892 -32.60 27.76 -18.84
CA GLN A 892 -31.71 26.63 -18.53
C GLN A 892 -30.81 26.29 -19.73
N GLN A 893 -31.38 26.13 -20.92
CA GLN A 893 -30.63 25.79 -22.14
C GLN A 893 -29.60 26.85 -22.50
N TYR A 894 -29.98 28.13 -22.48
CA TYR A 894 -29.05 29.21 -22.84
C TYR A 894 -27.89 29.29 -21.85
N ILE A 895 -28.15 29.20 -20.54
CA ILE A 895 -27.10 29.23 -19.51
C ILE A 895 -26.12 28.06 -19.69
N LEU A 896 -26.62 26.86 -19.98
CA LEU A 896 -25.78 25.67 -20.18
C LEU A 896 -24.86 25.76 -21.42
N THR A 897 -25.10 26.70 -22.34
CA THR A 897 -24.21 26.96 -23.49
C THR A 897 -23.15 28.02 -23.22
N THR A 898 -23.20 28.69 -22.05
CA THR A 898 -22.26 29.75 -21.71
C THR A 898 -20.90 29.16 -21.27
N PRO A 899 -19.78 29.85 -21.55
CA PRO A 899 -18.47 29.44 -21.02
C PRO A 899 -18.44 29.32 -19.48
N GLU A 900 -19.20 30.17 -18.77
CA GLU A 900 -19.30 30.20 -17.31
C GLU A 900 -19.96 28.93 -16.73
N ALA A 901 -20.82 28.25 -17.48
CA ALA A 901 -21.35 26.95 -17.06
C ALA A 901 -20.27 25.85 -17.07
N HIS A 902 -19.23 26.00 -17.91
CA HIS A 902 -18.22 24.98 -18.17
C HIS A 902 -16.88 25.20 -17.45
N THR A 903 -16.69 26.36 -16.85
CA THR A 903 -15.44 26.76 -16.19
C THR A 903 -15.74 27.30 -14.79
N THR A 904 -14.70 27.53 -13.99
CA THR A 904 -14.82 28.16 -12.67
C THR A 904 -14.31 29.60 -12.62
N GLY A 905 -13.70 30.11 -13.69
CA GLY A 905 -13.30 31.52 -13.82
C GLY A 905 -14.34 32.39 -14.53
N ILE A 906 -14.05 33.69 -14.63
CA ILE A 906 -14.91 34.65 -15.34
C ILE A 906 -14.59 34.65 -16.83
N ALA A 907 -15.62 34.49 -17.67
CA ALA A 907 -15.49 34.59 -19.11
C ALA A 907 -15.27 36.05 -19.57
N ARG A 908 -14.35 36.28 -20.52
CA ARG A 908 -14.14 37.59 -21.15
C ARG A 908 -14.27 37.52 -22.65
N ILE A 909 -15.03 38.45 -23.22
CA ILE A 909 -15.08 38.65 -24.66
C ILE A 909 -13.86 39.48 -25.04
N SER A 910 -12.90 38.86 -25.74
CA SER A 910 -11.63 39.54 -26.11
C SER A 910 -11.81 40.62 -27.16
N GLY A 911 -12.90 40.58 -27.94
CA GLY A 911 -13.13 41.48 -29.09
C GLY A 911 -12.21 41.20 -30.28
N ASN A 912 -11.25 40.29 -30.14
CA ASN A 912 -10.36 39.86 -31.21
C ASN A 912 -11.11 38.93 -32.17
N GLU A 913 -10.84 39.05 -33.48
CA GLU A 913 -11.32 38.06 -34.44
C GLU A 913 -10.76 36.68 -34.05
N ARG A 914 -11.64 35.68 -34.01
CA ARG A 914 -11.24 34.29 -33.79
C ARG A 914 -10.25 33.91 -34.88
N GLN A 915 -8.99 33.65 -34.50
CA GLN A 915 -7.99 33.12 -35.41
C GLN A 915 -8.48 31.76 -35.90
N ILE A 916 -8.91 31.69 -37.16
CA ILE A 916 -9.33 30.44 -37.78
C ILE A 916 -8.03 29.69 -38.13
N THR A 917 -7.61 28.78 -37.27
CA THR A 917 -6.54 27.83 -37.61
C THR A 917 -7.08 26.83 -38.62
N GLY A 918 -6.82 27.08 -39.91
CA GLY A 918 -7.25 26.28 -41.04
C GLY A 918 -6.60 26.78 -42.33
N TYR A 919 -6.59 25.95 -43.38
CA TYR A 919 -5.87 26.19 -44.64
C TYR A 919 -6.00 27.63 -45.16
N GLU A 920 -4.88 28.35 -45.22
CA GLU A 920 -4.79 29.72 -45.76
C GLU A 920 -5.06 29.79 -47.27
N SER A 921 -5.02 28.65 -47.97
CA SER A 921 -5.37 28.59 -49.39
C SER A 921 -6.88 28.58 -49.56
N LYS A 922 -7.42 29.57 -50.29
CA LYS A 922 -8.77 29.46 -50.87
C LYS A 922 -8.90 28.11 -51.57
N PRO A 923 -9.88 27.26 -51.21
CA PRO A 923 -10.07 25.98 -51.85
C PRO A 923 -10.22 26.18 -53.36
N ARG A 924 -9.48 25.39 -54.15
CA ARG A 924 -9.36 25.51 -55.62
C ARG A 924 -10.64 25.20 -56.40
N GLY A 925 -11.79 25.07 -55.72
CA GLY A 925 -13.08 24.81 -56.31
C GLY A 925 -14.21 24.89 -55.28
N ALA A 926 -15.45 24.78 -55.75
CA ALA A 926 -16.61 24.63 -54.87
C ALA A 926 -16.42 23.38 -54.00
N TYR A 927 -16.23 23.57 -52.70
CA TYR A 927 -16.21 22.50 -51.73
C TYR A 927 -17.56 22.50 -51.00
N LYS A 928 -18.07 21.31 -50.66
CA LYS A 928 -19.15 21.20 -49.68
C LYS A 928 -18.52 21.39 -48.31
N ALA A 929 -18.85 22.49 -47.63
CA ALA A 929 -18.67 22.52 -46.19
C ALA A 929 -19.63 21.48 -45.58
N LEU A 930 -19.08 20.53 -44.83
CA LEU A 930 -19.88 19.73 -43.89
C LEU A 930 -20.22 20.65 -42.72
N VAL A 931 -21.28 21.44 -42.89
CA VAL A 931 -21.96 22.03 -41.74
C VAL A 931 -22.77 20.89 -41.12
N PHE A 932 -22.23 20.29 -40.06
CA PHE A 932 -23.00 19.39 -39.21
C PHE A 932 -24.03 20.24 -38.45
N LEU A 933 -25.15 20.53 -39.11
CA LEU A 933 -26.38 20.84 -38.40
C LEU A 933 -27.01 19.47 -38.11
N ASN A 934 -26.79 18.97 -36.90
CA ASN A 934 -27.53 17.81 -36.41
C ASN A 934 -28.98 18.27 -36.23
N PHE A 935 -29.77 18.16 -37.29
CA PHE A 935 -31.22 18.12 -37.16
C PHE A 935 -31.55 16.69 -36.72
N ALA A 936 -31.51 16.46 -35.41
CA ALA A 936 -32.07 15.27 -34.79
C ALA A 936 -33.59 15.23 -34.99
#